data_AF-W7EJ10-F1
#
_entry.id   AF-W7EJ10-F1
#
_cell.length_a   1.000
_cell.length_b   1.000
_cell.length_c   1.000
_cell.angle_alpha   90.00
_cell.angle_beta   90.00
_cell.angle_gamma   90.00
#
_symmetry.space_group_name_H-M   'P 1'
#
loop_
_entity.id
_entity.type
_entity.pdbx_description
1 polymer ?
#
loop_
_entity_poly.entity_id
_entity_poly.type
_entity_poly.pdbx_seq_one_letter_code
_entity_poly.pdbx_strand_id
1 'polypeptide(L)'
;MRVPTILLALLATARAEDVLQDISLHPTELVLDEEPPLFIPLDAQHDWVYPETLPPMPQCIAEQDQAAWLSAMTRCTKKQCMRHFGVICTRHQWRTQLSCLNTELSPRLLVQYVDYCSRSVLKKAQLYQWIHTTTGRTWLFQVGDANGLQRLSPASLTKGYAAVRITDKAPACLTESVSPSSMESFGQVMASCAFEATTRHMGNAKRPWEYHESEHSMVALDIEVAGYDLTHATIPDNRYFDKQCFCKTFDARLAEEDCAGPGVYSTMQRLWLHATCGSASLPSNWRQGLKTTPYDYIPAERWKRPQCFDPMPDNVMRLKDQCTTNACRVGSDGYCYVQRAVDRSCFCRNINYDTCKGSCHDFDNRIDYIHWLHNLCGAEENWHGLPEDWHRLARATRREAIPWAWYIDSFSRSTPSTNETDPSTPKQSCASSEWKQMSLLLVNLAALFTAIFGPKPASSPTTNPLGSILWFPRGIAVAAFYLLANAINAMLIQSTPTYEETPMVELALLWCTMPRLTWLTMILVLASPYKRSTFSAVATVIVSETILQALSSTTILSTVSYGIQHGFYNPNTTVLSNLSAAPYMYAGALMWAIVMFLSILAFFYVLFDASTPHDSINPQNHHLASQLRKPFVERWTWIEEKIAEYWIDMDWDFEQTPLMQNEGYVHLVYGTLPTKTPNGRRTKRGVVRATLVAFVSMILLWVAQWVFWIGFVGISEGEFCTPQLELSTLIWIASSIAAAFGIVKA
;
A
#
# COMPACT_ATOMS: atom_id res chain seq x y z
N MET A 1 13.27 -9.97 -23.34
CA MET A 1 13.03 -10.53 -21.99
C MET A 1 13.10 -12.05 -22.03
N ARG A 2 14.20 -12.70 -21.63
CA ARG A 2 14.30 -14.12 -21.18
C ARG A 2 15.67 -14.44 -20.53
N VAL A 3 16.25 -13.49 -19.80
CA VAL A 3 17.50 -13.68 -19.05
C VAL A 3 17.43 -13.20 -17.58
N PRO A 4 16.60 -12.20 -17.16
CA PRO A 4 16.54 -11.85 -15.74
C PRO A 4 15.57 -12.74 -14.93
N THR A 5 14.78 -13.59 -15.60
CA THR A 5 13.76 -14.44 -14.97
C THR A 5 14.35 -15.64 -14.21
N ILE A 6 15.61 -15.99 -14.45
CA ILE A 6 16.28 -17.12 -13.78
C ILE A 6 16.93 -16.68 -12.45
N LEU A 7 17.25 -15.39 -12.31
CA LEU A 7 17.86 -14.86 -11.09
C LEU A 7 16.81 -14.37 -10.07
N LEU A 8 15.64 -13.89 -10.52
CA LEU A 8 14.54 -13.51 -9.63
C LEU A 8 13.65 -14.69 -9.17
N ALA A 9 13.67 -15.82 -9.88
CA ALA A 9 12.92 -17.03 -9.48
C ALA A 9 13.56 -17.79 -8.31
N LEU A 10 14.80 -17.45 -7.90
CA LEU A 10 15.50 -18.07 -6.77
C LEU A 10 15.30 -17.34 -5.43
N LEU A 11 14.60 -16.20 -5.40
CA LEU A 11 14.43 -15.37 -4.18
C LEU A 11 12.97 -15.18 -3.73
N ALA A 12 12.00 -15.85 -4.36
CA ALA A 12 10.58 -15.66 -4.07
C ALA A 12 9.82 -16.98 -3.84
N THR A 13 10.25 -17.82 -2.90
CA THR A 13 9.39 -18.84 -2.29
C THR A 13 9.76 -19.05 -0.82
N ALA A 14 9.30 -18.16 0.05
CA ALA A 14 9.13 -18.44 1.48
C ALA A 14 8.18 -17.41 2.09
N ARG A 15 6.87 -17.62 1.95
CA ARG A 15 5.89 -17.07 2.88
C ARG A 15 4.81 -18.10 3.20
N ALA A 16 4.58 -18.21 4.51
CA ALA A 16 3.31 -18.43 5.20
C ALA A 16 2.60 -19.76 4.99
N GLU A 17 2.50 -20.54 6.08
CA GLU A 17 1.23 -21.06 6.62
C GLU A 17 1.47 -21.61 8.04
N ASP A 18 0.75 -21.06 9.02
CA ASP A 18 0.15 -21.79 10.15
C ASP A 18 -0.64 -20.80 11.03
N VAL A 19 -1.90 -20.58 10.65
CA VAL A 19 -2.96 -20.07 11.52
C VAL A 19 -4.26 -20.71 11.03
N LEU A 20 -4.81 -21.66 11.79
CA LEU A 20 -6.20 -21.67 12.28
C LEU A 20 -6.58 -23.07 12.80
N GLN A 21 -6.83 -23.20 14.10
CA GLN A 21 -8.01 -23.87 14.70
C GLN A 21 -7.80 -24.02 16.22
N ASP A 22 -8.55 -23.26 17.02
CA ASP A 22 -9.53 -23.88 17.92
C ASP A 22 -10.40 -22.80 18.60
N ILE A 23 -11.71 -22.91 18.35
CA ILE A 23 -12.76 -22.20 19.08
C ILE A 23 -13.38 -23.26 19.98
N SER A 24 -13.14 -23.17 21.29
CA SER A 24 -13.95 -23.83 22.31
C SER A 24 -14.99 -22.85 22.82
N LEU A 25 -16.24 -23.05 22.40
CA LEU A 25 -17.43 -22.47 23.02
C LEU A 25 -17.74 -23.29 24.28
N HIS A 26 -17.52 -22.71 25.46
CA HIS A 26 -18.14 -23.20 26.69
C HIS A 26 -19.51 -22.52 26.86
N PRO A 27 -20.60 -23.29 27.00
CA PRO A 27 -21.87 -22.76 27.49
C PRO A 27 -21.78 -22.66 29.02
N THR A 28 -21.75 -21.45 29.55
CA THR A 28 -22.01 -21.24 30.98
C THR A 28 -23.52 -21.15 31.16
N GLU A 29 -24.05 -22.09 31.93
CA GLU A 29 -25.44 -22.16 32.39
C GLU A 29 -25.92 -20.81 32.90
N LEU A 30 -26.97 -20.28 32.27
CA LEU A 30 -27.82 -19.27 32.86
C LEU A 30 -28.91 -20.01 33.64
N VAL A 31 -28.84 -19.87 34.96
CA VAL A 31 -29.91 -20.20 35.91
C VAL A 31 -31.19 -19.52 35.42
N LEU A 32 -32.16 -20.33 35.04
CA LEU A 32 -33.52 -19.90 34.73
C LEU A 32 -34.39 -20.31 35.91
N ASP A 33 -34.63 -19.38 36.83
CA ASP A 33 -35.70 -19.47 37.82
C ASP A 33 -36.45 -18.13 37.79
N GLU A 34 -37.57 -18.14 37.08
CA GLU A 34 -38.89 -17.72 37.57
C GLU A 34 -39.86 -17.84 36.39
N GLU A 35 -40.76 -18.82 36.45
CA GLU A 35 -41.91 -18.89 35.55
C GLU A 35 -42.68 -17.55 35.62
N PRO A 36 -43.09 -16.96 34.48
CA PRO A 36 -43.94 -15.79 34.52
C PRO A 36 -45.28 -16.17 35.17
N PRO A 37 -45.83 -15.31 36.06
CA PRO A 37 -47.08 -15.60 36.74
C PRO A 37 -48.21 -15.82 35.74
N LEU A 38 -48.89 -16.94 35.89
CA LEU A 38 -50.14 -17.24 35.21
C LEU A 38 -51.10 -16.05 35.42
N PHE A 39 -51.58 -15.43 34.32
CA PHE A 39 -52.51 -14.31 34.36
C PHE A 39 -53.87 -14.76 34.91
N ILE A 40 -54.05 -14.68 36.23
CA ILE A 40 -55.29 -15.03 36.91
C ILE A 40 -56.12 -13.74 37.04
N PRO A 41 -57.39 -13.72 36.57
CA PRO A 41 -58.31 -12.61 36.83
C PRO A 41 -58.39 -12.27 38.31
N LEU A 42 -58.58 -10.99 38.66
CA LEU A 42 -58.69 -10.56 40.06
C LEU A 42 -59.78 -11.38 40.79
N ASP A 43 -59.38 -12.15 41.80
CA ASP A 43 -60.31 -12.96 42.62
C ASP A 43 -61.12 -12.03 43.54
N ALA A 44 -62.27 -11.60 43.04
CA ALA A 44 -63.17 -10.73 43.75
C ALA A 44 -64.13 -11.58 44.58
N GLN A 45 -63.88 -11.66 45.88
CA GLN A 45 -64.86 -12.15 46.85
C GLN A 45 -66.07 -11.19 46.82
N HIS A 46 -67.05 -11.47 45.96
CA HIS A 46 -68.30 -10.74 45.67
C HIS A 46 -68.25 -9.54 44.68
N ASP A 47 -67.50 -9.59 43.55
CA ASP A 47 -67.56 -8.58 42.44
C ASP A 47 -67.05 -7.15 42.76
N TRP A 48 -66.70 -6.88 44.02
CA TRP A 48 -66.16 -5.58 44.45
C TRP A 48 -64.68 -5.67 44.77
N VAL A 49 -63.89 -4.75 44.21
CA VAL A 49 -62.46 -4.63 44.49
C VAL A 49 -62.12 -3.24 45.06
N TYR A 50 -60.95 -3.12 45.69
CA TYR A 50 -60.47 -1.80 46.06
C TYR A 50 -59.90 -1.10 44.81
N PRO A 51 -60.06 0.23 44.66
CA PRO A 51 -59.50 0.93 43.52
C PRO A 51 -57.99 0.72 43.40
N GLU A 52 -57.28 0.68 44.52
CA GLU A 52 -55.84 0.43 44.58
C GLU A 52 -55.39 -0.97 44.10
N THR A 53 -56.30 -1.93 43.95
CA THR A 53 -55.99 -3.26 43.40
C THR A 53 -56.22 -3.36 41.90
N LEU A 54 -56.77 -2.31 41.27
CA LEU A 54 -56.92 -2.28 39.82
C LEU A 54 -55.55 -2.04 39.15
N PRO A 55 -55.29 -2.66 37.98
CA PRO A 55 -54.04 -2.40 37.25
C PRO A 55 -53.92 -0.91 36.90
N PRO A 56 -52.71 -0.34 36.83
CA PRO A 56 -52.51 1.07 36.52
C PRO A 56 -53.07 1.50 35.16
N MET A 57 -53.19 2.81 34.93
CA MET A 57 -53.70 3.30 33.65
C MET A 57 -52.74 2.94 32.50
N PRO A 58 -53.22 2.30 31.41
CA PRO A 58 -52.37 1.98 30.27
C PRO A 58 -51.81 3.23 29.60
N GLN A 59 -50.56 3.17 29.12
CA GLN A 59 -49.86 4.31 28.51
C GLN A 59 -50.66 4.97 27.38
N CYS A 60 -51.25 4.17 26.49
CA CYS A 60 -51.96 4.72 25.33
C CYS A 60 -53.26 5.42 25.69
N ILE A 61 -53.87 5.12 26.85
CA ILE A 61 -55.02 5.87 27.38
C ILE A 61 -54.54 7.18 27.97
N ALA A 62 -53.43 7.14 28.71
CA ALA A 62 -52.83 8.32 29.33
C ALA A 62 -52.40 9.38 28.31
N GLU A 63 -51.98 8.96 27.12
CA GLU A 63 -51.55 9.82 26.01
C GLU A 63 -52.72 10.44 25.21
N GLN A 64 -53.98 10.09 25.51
CA GLN A 64 -55.18 10.57 24.83
C GLN A 64 -56.11 11.32 25.81
N ASP A 65 -57.28 11.76 25.34
CA ASP A 65 -58.31 12.32 26.22
C ASP A 65 -58.84 11.25 27.19
N GLN A 66 -58.58 11.45 28.48
CA GLN A 66 -58.91 10.50 29.55
C GLN A 66 -60.35 10.69 30.08
N ALA A 67 -61.07 11.72 29.67
CA ALA A 67 -62.34 12.11 30.29
C ALA A 67 -63.40 10.98 30.27
N ALA A 68 -63.53 10.28 29.14
CA ALA A 68 -64.47 9.17 29.01
C ALA A 68 -64.06 7.97 29.88
N TRP A 69 -62.77 7.65 29.91
CA TRP A 69 -62.21 6.57 30.73
C TRP A 69 -62.41 6.85 32.23
N LEU A 70 -62.05 8.04 32.70
CA LEU A 70 -62.24 8.45 34.08
C LEU A 70 -63.72 8.49 34.46
N SER A 71 -64.60 8.96 33.57
CA SER A 71 -66.06 8.93 33.79
C SER A 71 -66.59 7.51 34.00
N ALA A 72 -66.13 6.53 33.21
CA ALA A 72 -66.49 5.13 33.36
C ALA A 72 -66.01 4.56 34.71
N MET A 73 -64.75 4.83 35.07
CA MET A 73 -64.16 4.41 36.36
C MET A 73 -64.91 5.01 37.56
N THR A 74 -65.30 6.28 37.47
CA THR A 74 -66.05 7.01 38.50
C THR A 74 -67.44 6.42 38.71
N ARG A 75 -68.20 6.16 37.64
CA ARG A 75 -69.57 5.61 37.74
C ARG A 75 -69.63 4.26 38.44
N CYS A 76 -68.58 3.46 38.29
CA CYS A 76 -68.50 2.12 38.87
C CYS A 76 -67.88 2.07 40.27
N THR A 77 -67.44 3.21 40.80
CA THR A 77 -66.88 3.30 42.16
C THR A 77 -67.92 3.87 43.12
N LYS A 78 -68.18 3.17 44.23
CA LYS A 78 -69.17 3.55 45.24
C LYS A 78 -68.61 3.39 46.65
N LYS A 79 -69.11 4.22 47.57
CA LYS A 79 -68.76 4.17 48.99
C LYS A 79 -69.54 3.01 49.63
N GLN A 80 -68.86 1.90 49.90
CA GLN A 80 -69.45 0.68 50.45
C GLN A 80 -69.24 0.60 51.96
N CYS A 81 -70.22 0.02 52.66
CA CYS A 81 -70.06 -0.28 54.07
C CYS A 81 -69.26 -1.58 54.26
N MET A 82 -68.19 -1.52 55.05
CA MET A 82 -67.31 -2.66 55.30
C MET A 82 -67.55 -3.33 56.65
N ARG A 83 -68.11 -2.60 57.62
CA ARG A 83 -68.41 -3.14 58.95
C ARG A 83 -69.69 -2.55 59.49
N HIS A 84 -70.62 -3.44 59.80
CA HIS A 84 -71.88 -3.10 60.43
C HIS A 84 -71.80 -3.32 61.95
N PHE A 85 -72.41 -2.41 62.71
CA PHE A 85 -72.77 -2.61 64.11
C PHE A 85 -74.29 -2.51 64.21
N GLY A 86 -74.97 -3.65 64.24
CA GLY A 86 -76.43 -3.71 64.03
C GLY A 86 -76.80 -3.22 62.63
N VAL A 87 -77.61 -2.16 62.55
CA VAL A 87 -78.01 -1.50 61.29
C VAL A 87 -77.11 -0.33 60.89
N ILE A 88 -76.17 0.08 61.75
CA ILE A 88 -75.31 1.27 61.52
C ILE A 88 -74.00 0.84 60.86
N CYS A 89 -73.64 1.51 59.77
CA CYS A 89 -72.33 1.35 59.16
C CYS A 89 -71.26 2.10 59.95
N THR A 90 -70.25 1.37 60.44
CA THR A 90 -69.16 1.95 61.26
C THR A 90 -67.90 2.26 60.44
N ARG A 91 -67.74 1.65 59.27
CA ARG A 91 -66.59 1.89 58.39
C ARG A 91 -67.02 1.86 56.93
N HIS A 92 -66.79 2.95 56.23
CA HIS A 92 -67.00 3.06 54.80
C HIS A 92 -65.68 3.02 54.05
N GLN A 93 -65.64 2.37 52.89
CA GLN A 93 -64.51 2.41 51.97
C GLN A 93 -65.02 2.52 50.54
N TRP A 94 -64.31 3.28 49.72
CA TRP A 94 -64.57 3.35 48.27
C TRP A 94 -64.16 2.03 47.64
N ARG A 95 -65.07 1.42 46.88
CA ARG A 95 -64.84 0.15 46.17
C ARG A 95 -65.39 0.26 44.75
N THR A 96 -64.76 -0.45 43.83
CA THR A 96 -65.14 -0.46 42.41
C THR A 96 -65.77 -1.79 42.05
N GLN A 97 -66.89 -1.76 41.33
CA GLN A 97 -67.62 -2.95 40.91
C GLN A 97 -67.14 -3.42 39.54
N LEU A 98 -66.63 -4.65 39.43
CA LEU A 98 -66.05 -5.17 38.19
C LEU A 98 -67.12 -5.41 37.10
N SER A 99 -68.30 -5.93 37.46
CA SER A 99 -69.42 -6.09 36.52
C SER A 99 -69.93 -4.77 35.92
N CYS A 100 -69.92 -3.69 36.72
CA CYS A 100 -70.19 -2.34 36.23
C CYS A 100 -69.10 -1.89 35.25
N LEU A 101 -67.82 -2.05 35.60
CA LEU A 101 -66.71 -1.68 34.72
C LEU A 101 -66.75 -2.43 33.39
N ASN A 102 -67.09 -3.72 33.41
CA ASN A 102 -67.26 -4.52 32.19
C ASN A 102 -68.36 -3.94 31.27
N THR A 103 -69.40 -3.34 31.86
CA THR A 103 -70.50 -2.71 31.12
C THR A 103 -70.15 -1.31 30.63
N GLU A 104 -69.55 -0.47 31.49
CA GLU A 104 -69.19 0.92 31.17
C GLU A 104 -68.01 1.00 30.20
N LEU A 105 -66.98 0.17 30.36
CA LEU A 105 -65.88 0.01 29.41
C LEU A 105 -66.30 -0.86 28.22
N SER A 106 -67.48 -0.58 27.68
CA SER A 106 -68.06 -1.26 26.54
C SER A 106 -67.16 -1.15 25.31
N PRO A 107 -67.34 -2.05 24.32
CA PRO A 107 -66.65 -1.95 23.03
C PRO A 107 -66.81 -0.56 22.39
N ARG A 108 -67.96 0.09 22.55
CA ARG A 108 -68.23 1.44 22.03
C ARG A 108 -67.32 2.52 22.63
N LEU A 109 -66.99 2.41 23.91
CA LEU A 109 -66.03 3.32 24.56
C LEU A 109 -64.61 3.00 24.08
N LEU A 110 -64.26 1.72 23.97
CA LEU A 110 -62.93 1.28 23.55
C LEU A 110 -62.57 1.69 22.12
N VAL A 111 -63.55 1.81 21.20
CA VAL A 111 -63.31 2.32 19.82
C VAL A 111 -62.54 3.64 19.82
N GLN A 112 -62.80 4.52 20.80
CA GLN A 112 -62.17 5.84 20.86
C GLN A 112 -60.65 5.77 21.11
N TYR A 113 -60.18 4.66 21.69
CA TYR A 113 -58.78 4.50 22.11
C TYR A 113 -58.03 3.45 21.29
N VAL A 114 -58.74 2.44 20.77
CA VAL A 114 -58.13 1.25 20.16
C VAL A 114 -57.27 1.59 18.95
N ASP A 115 -57.65 2.56 18.11
CA ASP A 115 -56.88 2.91 16.91
C ASP A 115 -55.51 3.50 17.27
N TYR A 116 -55.47 4.42 18.22
CA TYR A 116 -54.22 5.01 18.71
C TYR A 116 -53.38 3.97 19.47
N CYS A 117 -54.00 3.17 20.35
CA CYS A 117 -53.31 2.09 21.06
C CYS A 117 -52.74 1.03 20.10
N SER A 118 -53.39 0.79 18.96
CA SER A 118 -52.97 -0.19 17.96
C SER A 118 -51.78 0.26 17.11
N ARG A 119 -51.31 1.51 17.26
CA ARG A 119 -50.08 1.99 16.62
C ARG A 119 -48.86 1.18 17.08
N SER A 120 -48.80 0.84 18.37
CA SER A 120 -47.75 -0.01 18.98
C SER A 120 -48.34 -1.32 19.47
N VAL A 121 -47.75 -2.45 19.05
CA VAL A 121 -48.20 -3.78 19.48
C VAL A 121 -48.10 -3.95 21.01
N LEU A 122 -47.07 -3.36 21.63
CA LEU A 122 -46.86 -3.42 23.08
C LEU A 122 -47.93 -2.62 23.82
N LYS A 123 -48.24 -1.39 23.37
CA LYS A 123 -49.31 -0.57 23.99
C LYS A 123 -50.68 -1.21 23.83
N LYS A 124 -50.96 -1.83 22.68
CA LYS A 124 -52.18 -2.60 22.46
C LYS A 124 -52.28 -3.81 23.39
N ALA A 125 -51.18 -4.54 23.58
CA ALA A 125 -51.12 -5.68 24.49
C ALA A 125 -51.31 -5.26 25.94
N GLN A 126 -50.73 -4.14 26.36
CA GLN A 126 -50.96 -3.56 27.68
C GLN A 126 -52.44 -3.22 27.92
N LEU A 127 -53.09 -2.54 26.96
CA LEU A 127 -54.54 -2.28 27.04
C LEU A 127 -55.34 -3.58 27.12
N TYR A 128 -54.98 -4.58 26.33
CA TYR A 128 -55.60 -5.90 26.37
C TYR A 128 -55.44 -6.58 27.73
N GLN A 129 -54.25 -6.56 28.33
CA GLN A 129 -53.99 -7.14 29.66
C GLN A 129 -54.82 -6.43 30.74
N TRP A 130 -54.92 -5.11 30.68
CA TRP A 130 -55.78 -4.33 31.58
C TRP A 130 -57.24 -4.78 31.47
N ILE A 131 -57.79 -4.83 30.25
CA ILE A 131 -59.18 -5.23 30.01
C ILE A 131 -59.43 -6.68 30.41
N HIS A 132 -58.51 -7.58 30.10
CA HIS A 132 -58.61 -9.00 30.42
C HIS A 132 -58.60 -9.23 31.94
N THR A 133 -57.68 -8.59 32.66
CA THR A 133 -57.53 -8.75 34.11
C THR A 133 -58.70 -8.16 34.88
N THR A 134 -59.23 -7.02 34.45
CA THR A 134 -60.32 -6.31 35.13
C THR A 134 -61.71 -6.83 34.77
N THR A 135 -61.93 -7.25 33.51
CA THR A 135 -63.28 -7.60 33.01
C THR A 135 -63.44 -9.06 32.58
N GLY A 136 -62.35 -9.83 32.52
CA GLY A 136 -62.35 -11.21 32.01
C GLY A 136 -62.53 -11.34 30.49
N ARG A 137 -62.69 -10.22 29.76
CA ARG A 137 -62.87 -10.25 28.30
C ARG A 137 -61.60 -10.66 27.58
N THR A 138 -61.75 -11.41 26.50
CA THR A 138 -60.64 -11.91 25.65
C THR A 138 -60.49 -11.14 24.33
N TRP A 139 -61.18 -10.01 24.20
CA TRP A 139 -61.19 -9.13 23.03
C TRP A 139 -61.42 -7.68 23.49
N LEU A 140 -61.04 -6.69 22.68
CA LEU A 140 -61.16 -5.26 23.02
C LEU A 140 -62.45 -4.66 22.45
N PHE A 141 -62.48 -4.43 21.14
CA PHE A 141 -63.59 -3.88 20.37
C PHE A 141 -64.27 -4.93 19.48
N GLN A 142 -63.49 -5.80 18.82
CA GLN A 142 -63.99 -6.83 17.92
C GLN A 142 -63.39 -8.20 18.24
N VAL A 143 -64.16 -9.27 18.05
CA VAL A 143 -63.66 -10.63 18.22
C VAL A 143 -62.46 -10.85 17.29
N GLY A 144 -61.32 -11.22 17.88
CA GLY A 144 -60.07 -11.48 17.18
C GLY A 144 -59.07 -10.32 17.17
N ASP A 145 -59.42 -9.13 17.67
CA ASP A 145 -58.50 -8.00 17.75
C ASP A 145 -57.35 -8.18 18.76
N ALA A 146 -57.53 -9.09 19.70
CA ALA A 146 -56.56 -9.53 20.68
C ALA A 146 -55.76 -10.78 20.25
N ASN A 147 -56.00 -11.30 19.04
CA ASN A 147 -55.25 -12.45 18.52
C ASN A 147 -53.75 -12.12 18.50
N GLY A 148 -52.96 -12.96 19.17
CA GLY A 148 -51.51 -12.76 19.26
C GLY A 148 -51.04 -11.77 20.33
N LEU A 149 -51.93 -11.14 21.11
CA LEU A 149 -51.55 -10.25 22.22
C LEU A 149 -51.34 -10.99 23.55
N GLN A 150 -51.83 -12.22 23.67
CA GLN A 150 -51.70 -13.05 24.90
C GLN A 150 -50.30 -13.63 25.10
N ARG A 151 -49.58 -13.89 24.01
CA ARG A 151 -48.22 -14.42 24.01
C ARG A 151 -47.42 -13.67 22.95
N LEU A 152 -46.94 -12.49 23.34
CA LEU A 152 -46.00 -11.77 22.51
C LEU A 152 -44.65 -12.49 22.52
N SER A 153 -43.90 -12.34 21.43
CA SER A 153 -42.52 -12.78 21.32
C SER A 153 -41.68 -11.63 20.78
N PRO A 154 -40.35 -11.70 20.85
CA PRO A 154 -39.48 -10.75 20.15
C PRO A 154 -39.86 -10.56 18.67
N ALA A 155 -40.32 -11.63 18.02
CA ALA A 155 -40.78 -11.58 16.63
C ALA A 155 -42.07 -10.76 16.43
N SER A 156 -42.85 -10.48 17.47
CA SER A 156 -44.04 -9.62 17.39
C SER A 156 -43.70 -8.19 16.94
N LEU A 157 -42.44 -7.76 17.13
CA LEU A 157 -41.87 -6.54 16.57
C LEU A 157 -41.16 -6.85 15.24
N THR A 158 -41.83 -7.57 14.32
CA THR A 158 -41.25 -8.12 13.06
C THR A 158 -40.41 -7.15 12.22
N LYS A 159 -40.67 -5.83 12.28
CA LYS A 159 -39.90 -4.81 11.55
C LYS A 159 -38.86 -4.05 12.42
N GLY A 160 -38.66 -4.53 13.64
CA GLY A 160 -37.67 -4.06 14.59
C GLY A 160 -38.07 -2.82 15.38
N TYR A 161 -37.17 -2.42 16.28
CA TYR A 161 -37.25 -1.21 17.10
C TYR A 161 -35.92 -0.46 17.02
N ALA A 162 -35.91 0.79 17.46
CA ALA A 162 -34.73 1.64 17.48
C ALA A 162 -34.65 2.40 18.81
N ALA A 163 -33.44 2.61 19.31
CA ALA A 163 -33.22 3.44 20.49
C ALA A 163 -33.57 4.90 20.17
N VAL A 164 -34.20 5.62 21.10
CA VAL A 164 -34.63 7.01 20.88
C VAL A 164 -33.46 7.92 20.51
N ARG A 165 -32.23 7.67 21.01
CA ARG A 165 -30.99 8.38 20.62
C ARG A 165 -30.70 8.43 19.10
N ILE A 166 -31.37 7.59 18.30
CA ILE A 166 -31.27 7.64 16.83
C ILE A 166 -31.92 8.91 16.26
N THR A 167 -32.80 9.58 17.02
CA THR A 167 -33.37 10.88 16.64
C THR A 167 -32.31 11.95 16.45
N ASP A 168 -31.21 11.89 17.21
CA ASP A 168 -30.11 12.86 17.10
C ASP A 168 -29.36 12.74 15.76
N LYS A 169 -29.57 11.65 15.03
CA LYS A 169 -29.03 11.42 13.69
C LYS A 169 -29.96 11.91 12.58
N ALA A 170 -31.20 12.27 12.90
CA ALA A 170 -32.12 12.88 11.95
C ALA A 170 -31.74 14.36 11.72
N PRO A 171 -31.91 14.90 10.51
CA PRO A 171 -31.70 16.33 10.28
C PRO A 171 -32.80 17.17 10.95
N ALA A 172 -32.47 18.41 11.31
CA ALA A 172 -33.40 19.35 11.96
C ALA A 172 -34.72 19.50 11.19
N CYS A 173 -34.65 19.60 9.85
CA CYS A 173 -35.82 19.71 8.98
C CYS A 173 -36.78 18.51 9.11
N LEU A 174 -36.29 17.30 9.45
CA LEU A 174 -37.15 16.14 9.71
C LEU A 174 -37.73 16.18 11.13
N THR A 175 -36.93 16.54 12.13
CA THR A 175 -37.40 16.59 13.53
C THR A 175 -38.40 17.72 13.80
N GLU A 176 -38.34 18.78 13.00
CA GLU A 176 -39.26 19.93 13.09
C GLU A 176 -40.50 19.77 12.19
N SER A 177 -40.53 18.75 11.34
CA SER A 177 -41.65 18.50 10.43
C SER A 177 -42.86 17.85 11.11
N VAL A 178 -44.01 18.03 10.46
CA VAL A 178 -45.30 17.47 10.87
C VAL A 178 -45.70 16.40 9.86
N SER A 179 -46.20 15.26 10.37
CA SER A 179 -46.73 14.19 9.52
C SER A 179 -47.91 14.73 8.71
N PRO A 180 -47.86 14.75 7.38
CA PRO A 180 -48.98 15.24 6.58
C PRO A 180 -50.20 14.32 6.62
N SER A 181 -50.02 13.04 6.95
CA SER A 181 -51.12 12.07 7.09
C SER A 181 -51.88 12.19 8.41
N SER A 182 -51.20 12.51 9.52
CA SER A 182 -51.82 12.57 10.86
C SER A 182 -51.87 13.96 11.48
N MET A 183 -51.19 14.94 10.87
CA MET A 183 -50.97 16.30 11.40
C MET A 183 -50.25 16.34 12.75
N GLU A 184 -49.57 15.24 13.13
CA GLU A 184 -48.79 15.14 14.37
C GLU A 184 -47.33 15.48 14.12
N SER A 185 -46.67 16.13 15.09
CA SER A 185 -45.24 16.42 14.97
C SER A 185 -44.40 15.14 15.04
N PHE A 186 -43.17 15.18 14.49
CA PHE A 186 -42.22 14.07 14.61
C PHE A 186 -42.08 13.58 16.07
N GLY A 187 -41.97 14.51 17.02
CA GLY A 187 -41.87 14.20 18.45
C GLY A 187 -43.11 13.50 19.02
N GLN A 188 -44.31 13.92 18.61
CA GLN A 188 -45.57 13.28 19.02
C GLN A 188 -45.68 11.85 18.48
N VAL A 189 -45.35 11.63 17.21
CA VAL A 189 -45.39 10.28 16.62
C VAL A 189 -44.36 9.39 17.30
N MET A 190 -43.14 9.89 17.54
CA MET A 190 -42.10 9.17 18.28
C MET A 190 -42.57 8.76 19.68
N ALA A 191 -43.20 9.67 20.44
CA ALA A 191 -43.75 9.36 21.76
C ALA A 191 -44.87 8.31 21.69
N SER A 192 -45.78 8.44 20.72
CA SER A 192 -46.87 7.49 20.50
C SER A 192 -46.38 6.07 20.16
N CYS A 193 -45.18 5.98 19.57
CA CYS A 193 -44.53 4.72 19.20
C CYS A 193 -43.48 4.24 20.21
N ALA A 194 -43.24 4.99 21.29
CA ALA A 194 -42.19 4.71 22.24
C ALA A 194 -42.59 3.65 23.29
N PHE A 195 -41.58 2.93 23.77
CA PHE A 195 -41.67 1.94 24.85
C PHE A 195 -40.31 1.86 25.59
N GLU A 196 -40.27 1.22 26.75
CA GLU A 196 -39.04 1.03 27.55
C GLU A 196 -38.59 -0.43 27.59
N ALA A 197 -37.38 -0.70 28.10
CA ALA A 197 -36.86 -2.06 28.20
C ALA A 197 -37.71 -2.95 29.11
N THR A 198 -38.11 -2.41 30.26
CA THR A 198 -38.99 -3.03 31.24
C THR A 198 -40.20 -2.14 31.45
N THR A 199 -41.30 -2.75 31.86
CA THR A 199 -42.52 -2.02 32.20
C THR A 199 -42.23 -1.08 33.37
N ARG A 200 -42.51 0.22 33.19
CA ARG A 200 -42.23 1.26 34.19
C ARG A 200 -43.49 1.96 34.65
N HIS A 201 -43.52 2.30 35.92
CA HIS A 201 -44.61 3.03 36.56
C HIS A 201 -44.22 4.51 36.73
N MET A 202 -45.06 5.42 36.23
CA MET A 202 -44.82 6.88 36.32
C MET A 202 -45.51 7.54 37.52
N GLY A 203 -45.99 6.76 38.48
CA GLY A 203 -46.60 7.24 39.71
C GLY A 203 -46.63 6.20 40.83
N ASN A 204 -47.73 6.12 41.57
CA ASN A 204 -47.85 5.24 42.73
C ASN A 204 -48.35 3.84 42.35
N ALA A 205 -47.46 2.97 41.88
CA ALA A 205 -47.80 1.60 41.48
C ALA A 205 -48.47 0.74 42.57
N LYS A 206 -48.21 1.05 43.86
CA LYS A 206 -48.85 0.34 44.99
C LYS A 206 -50.30 0.77 45.21
N ARG A 207 -50.68 1.93 44.66
CA ARG A 207 -52.01 2.51 44.78
C ARG A 207 -52.37 3.24 43.47
N PRO A 208 -52.63 2.50 42.37
CA PRO A 208 -52.70 3.10 41.04
C PRO A 208 -53.93 3.99 40.82
N TRP A 209 -54.97 3.81 41.64
CA TRP A 209 -56.21 4.55 41.54
C TRP A 209 -56.70 5.02 42.91
N GLU A 210 -57.29 6.20 42.94
CA GLU A 210 -57.96 6.75 44.12
C GLU A 210 -59.25 7.47 43.73
N TYR A 211 -60.27 7.38 44.59
CA TYR A 211 -61.45 8.22 44.47
C TYR A 211 -61.20 9.54 45.20
N HIS A 212 -61.22 10.65 44.47
CA HIS A 212 -60.98 11.97 45.02
C HIS A 212 -62.32 12.64 45.37
N GLU A 213 -62.60 12.77 46.68
CA GLU A 213 -63.93 13.22 47.14
C GLU A 213 -64.26 14.66 46.74
N SER A 214 -63.28 15.59 46.66
CA SER A 214 -63.57 16.97 46.27
C SER A 214 -63.94 17.09 44.79
N GLU A 215 -63.30 16.31 43.92
CA GLU A 215 -63.55 16.31 42.48
C GLU A 215 -64.67 15.36 42.06
N HIS A 216 -65.18 14.55 43.02
CA HIS A 216 -66.20 13.53 42.77
C HIS A 216 -65.83 12.59 41.60
N SER A 217 -64.54 12.28 41.45
CA SER A 217 -64.01 11.48 40.35
C SER A 217 -62.92 10.54 40.81
N MET A 218 -62.80 9.42 40.10
CA MET A 218 -61.61 8.60 40.08
C MET A 218 -60.45 9.37 39.45
N VAL A 219 -59.26 9.21 40.02
CA VAL A 219 -57.99 9.75 39.53
C VAL A 219 -57.00 8.61 39.41
N ALA A 220 -56.27 8.57 38.29
CA ALA A 220 -55.13 7.67 38.11
C ALA A 220 -53.92 8.27 38.82
N LEU A 221 -53.41 7.55 39.83
CA LEU A 221 -52.19 7.90 40.55
C LEU A 221 -50.95 7.23 39.94
N ASP A 222 -51.15 6.28 39.02
CA ASP A 222 -50.07 5.61 38.30
C ASP A 222 -50.44 5.35 36.84
N ILE A 223 -49.44 5.50 35.98
CA ILE A 223 -49.49 5.19 34.55
C ILE A 223 -48.40 4.17 34.30
N GLU A 224 -48.78 3.05 33.70
CA GLU A 224 -47.85 2.01 33.31
C GLU A 224 -47.38 2.28 31.88
N VAL A 225 -46.06 2.41 31.69
CA VAL A 225 -45.40 2.57 30.39
C VAL A 225 -45.10 1.20 29.82
N ALA A 226 -45.50 0.96 28.57
CA ALA A 226 -45.31 -0.33 27.92
C ALA A 226 -43.81 -0.70 27.87
N GLY A 227 -43.49 -1.88 28.37
CA GLY A 227 -42.14 -2.44 28.33
C GLY A 227 -41.98 -3.54 27.28
N TYR A 228 -40.72 -3.77 26.88
CA TYR A 228 -40.37 -4.89 25.99
C TYR A 228 -40.46 -6.25 26.69
N ASP A 229 -40.39 -6.27 28.02
CA ASP A 229 -40.64 -7.43 28.89
C ASP A 229 -42.00 -8.09 28.67
N LEU A 230 -42.99 -7.36 28.13
CA LEU A 230 -44.26 -7.93 27.64
C LEU A 230 -44.08 -9.03 26.58
N THR A 231 -42.92 -9.11 25.92
CA THR A 231 -42.54 -10.17 24.97
C THR A 231 -41.89 -11.39 25.62
N HIS A 232 -41.77 -11.41 26.95
CA HIS A 232 -41.02 -12.40 27.73
C HIS A 232 -39.53 -12.45 27.36
N ALA A 233 -38.97 -11.33 26.90
CA ALA A 233 -37.56 -11.18 26.56
C ALA A 233 -37.02 -9.86 27.12
N THR A 234 -35.70 -9.74 27.16
CA THR A 234 -35.01 -8.59 27.75
C THR A 234 -34.17 -7.84 26.71
N ILE A 235 -34.08 -6.53 26.88
CA ILE A 235 -33.21 -5.63 26.10
C ILE A 235 -32.50 -4.67 27.06
N PRO A 236 -31.37 -4.06 26.66
CA PRO A 236 -30.68 -3.11 27.54
C PRO A 236 -31.57 -1.95 27.97
N ASP A 237 -31.45 -1.52 29.22
CA ASP A 237 -32.21 -0.39 29.77
C ASP A 237 -32.01 0.89 28.95
N ASN A 238 -33.05 1.27 28.21
CA ASN A 238 -33.11 2.49 27.42
C ASN A 238 -34.56 2.77 26.99
N ARG A 239 -34.79 3.92 26.36
CA ARG A 239 -36.02 4.21 25.62
C ARG A 239 -35.87 3.78 24.16
N TYR A 240 -36.91 3.13 23.66
CA TYR A 240 -36.99 2.65 22.30
C TYR A 240 -38.28 3.13 21.64
N PHE A 241 -38.34 3.04 20.32
CA PHE A 241 -39.58 3.20 19.56
C PHE A 241 -39.74 2.05 18.56
N ASP A 242 -40.98 1.66 18.33
CA ASP A 242 -41.35 0.69 17.31
C ASP A 242 -41.18 1.34 15.92
N LYS A 243 -40.27 0.79 15.11
CA LYS A 243 -40.01 1.30 13.75
C LYS A 243 -41.24 1.19 12.87
N GLN A 244 -41.98 0.08 12.96
CA GLN A 244 -43.20 -0.10 12.17
C GLN A 244 -44.26 0.92 12.54
N CYS A 245 -44.44 1.17 13.84
CA CYS A 245 -45.35 2.18 14.34
C CYS A 245 -45.01 3.55 13.75
N PHE A 246 -43.73 3.95 13.88
CA PHE A 246 -43.25 5.24 13.39
C PHE A 246 -43.43 5.34 11.87
N CYS A 247 -42.90 4.39 11.11
CA CYS A 247 -42.89 4.44 9.63
C CYS A 247 -44.27 4.27 8.98
N LYS A 248 -45.28 3.77 9.71
CA LYS A 248 -46.68 3.77 9.25
C LYS A 248 -47.41 5.08 9.54
N THR A 249 -47.07 5.73 10.65
CA THR A 249 -47.79 6.91 11.16
C THR A 249 -47.20 8.21 10.61
N PHE A 250 -45.87 8.22 10.42
CA PHE A 250 -45.12 9.35 9.87
C PHE A 250 -44.84 9.11 8.39
N ASP A 251 -45.66 9.68 7.49
CA ASP A 251 -45.41 9.58 6.04
C ASP A 251 -44.31 10.55 5.61
N ALA A 252 -43.08 10.07 5.67
CA ALA A 252 -41.90 10.85 5.32
C ALA A 252 -41.73 11.10 3.81
N ARG A 253 -42.54 10.48 2.95
CA ARG A 253 -42.49 10.73 1.49
C ARG A 253 -42.89 12.16 1.13
N LEU A 254 -43.67 12.81 1.99
CA LEU A 254 -44.16 14.18 1.81
C LEU A 254 -43.34 15.21 2.60
N ALA A 255 -42.42 14.78 3.47
CA ALA A 255 -41.40 15.63 4.08
C ALA A 255 -40.29 16.05 3.08
N GLU A 256 -40.46 15.72 1.78
CA GLU A 256 -39.60 16.17 0.70
C GLU A 256 -39.72 17.68 0.44
N GLU A 257 -40.83 18.32 0.86
CA GLU A 257 -41.00 19.78 0.79
C GLU A 257 -40.21 20.52 1.91
N ASP A 258 -40.18 19.99 3.13
CA ASP A 258 -39.56 20.67 4.29
C ASP A 258 -38.02 20.62 4.27
N CYS A 259 -37.45 19.54 3.73
CA CYS A 259 -36.02 19.42 3.48
C CYS A 259 -35.66 19.69 2.00
N ALA A 260 -36.54 20.35 1.23
CA ALA A 260 -36.41 20.55 -0.21
C ALA A 260 -35.14 21.34 -0.57
N GLY A 261 -34.12 20.62 -1.06
CA GLY A 261 -32.95 21.24 -1.65
C GLY A 261 -31.80 20.26 -1.88
N PRO A 262 -30.94 20.52 -2.88
CA PRO A 262 -29.66 19.82 -3.02
C PRO A 262 -28.76 20.17 -1.83
N GLY A 263 -28.43 19.19 -0.99
CA GLY A 263 -27.69 19.47 0.23
C GLY A 263 -27.38 18.25 1.09
N VAL A 264 -26.61 18.49 2.14
CA VAL A 264 -26.28 17.44 3.11
C VAL A 264 -27.50 17.04 3.94
N TYR A 265 -28.44 17.96 4.20
CA TYR A 265 -29.63 17.71 5.00
C TYR A 265 -30.64 16.77 4.30
N SER A 266 -30.87 16.94 3.01
CA SER A 266 -31.70 16.00 2.23
C SER A 266 -31.05 14.62 2.13
N THR A 267 -29.71 14.56 2.03
CA THR A 267 -28.95 13.31 2.11
C THR A 267 -29.11 12.64 3.48
N MET A 268 -29.01 13.40 4.58
CA MET A 268 -29.24 12.91 5.94
C MET A 268 -30.66 12.35 6.11
N GLN A 269 -31.68 13.07 5.65
CA GLN A 269 -33.08 12.64 5.73
C GLN A 269 -33.28 11.30 5.03
N ARG A 270 -32.85 11.18 3.77
CA ARG A 270 -33.00 9.96 2.97
C ARG A 270 -32.24 8.78 3.57
N LEU A 271 -31.02 9.00 4.05
CA LEU A 271 -30.24 7.95 4.72
C LEU A 271 -30.87 7.53 6.06
N TRP A 272 -31.38 8.48 6.84
CA TRP A 272 -32.05 8.20 8.11
C TRP A 272 -33.35 7.40 7.90
N LEU A 273 -34.17 7.80 6.92
CA LEU A 273 -35.38 7.07 6.53
C LEU A 273 -35.05 5.68 5.99
N HIS A 274 -34.01 5.54 5.16
CA HIS A 274 -33.58 4.25 4.66
C HIS A 274 -33.13 3.31 5.80
N ALA A 275 -32.34 3.81 6.75
CA ALA A 275 -31.83 3.03 7.88
C ALA A 275 -32.93 2.66 8.90
N THR A 276 -33.93 3.53 9.07
CA THR A 276 -35.01 3.35 10.06
C THR A 276 -36.21 2.60 9.49
N CYS A 277 -36.70 3.02 8.32
CA CYS A 277 -37.94 2.57 7.70
C CYS A 277 -37.73 1.63 6.49
N GLY A 278 -36.49 1.52 6.01
CA GLY A 278 -36.15 0.72 4.82
C GLY A 278 -36.41 1.47 3.52
N SER A 279 -36.12 0.81 2.40
CA SER A 279 -36.25 1.42 1.06
C SER A 279 -37.69 1.65 0.62
N ALA A 280 -38.68 0.96 1.20
CA ALA A 280 -40.09 1.08 0.84
C ALA A 280 -40.71 2.44 1.22
N SER A 281 -40.10 3.17 2.16
CA SER A 281 -40.53 4.52 2.55
C SER A 281 -39.92 5.64 1.70
N LEU A 282 -39.17 5.30 0.65
CA LEU A 282 -38.43 6.25 -0.19
C LEU A 282 -38.87 6.15 -1.66
N PRO A 283 -38.74 7.23 -2.45
CA PRO A 283 -39.01 7.20 -3.88
C PRO A 283 -38.02 6.30 -4.63
N SER A 284 -38.39 5.81 -5.82
CA SER A 284 -37.59 4.83 -6.59
C SER A 284 -36.17 5.30 -6.94
N ASN A 285 -35.95 6.61 -7.07
CA ASN A 285 -34.67 7.24 -7.40
C ASN A 285 -34.01 7.95 -6.20
N TRP A 286 -34.34 7.59 -4.96
CA TRP A 286 -33.86 8.29 -3.75
C TRP A 286 -32.34 8.39 -3.63
N ARG A 287 -31.58 7.46 -4.25
CA ARG A 287 -30.11 7.46 -4.27
C ARG A 287 -29.50 8.54 -5.15
N GLN A 288 -30.28 9.13 -6.06
CA GLN A 288 -29.80 10.14 -6.97
C GLN A 288 -29.54 11.46 -6.22
N GLY A 289 -28.36 12.05 -6.44
CA GLY A 289 -27.98 13.34 -5.85
C GLY A 289 -27.59 13.28 -4.37
N LEU A 290 -27.36 12.08 -3.80
CA LEU A 290 -26.90 11.94 -2.42
C LEU A 290 -25.45 12.42 -2.28
N LYS A 291 -25.21 13.32 -1.33
CA LYS A 291 -23.86 13.79 -1.01
C LYS A 291 -23.12 12.80 -0.13
N THR A 292 -22.59 11.72 -0.70
CA THR A 292 -21.91 10.66 0.07
C THR A 292 -20.43 10.52 -0.28
N THR A 293 -19.63 10.14 0.72
CA THR A 293 -18.17 10.04 0.58
C THR A 293 -17.56 8.82 -0.16
N PRO A 294 -18.29 7.86 -0.76
CA PRO A 294 -17.65 6.74 -1.46
C PRO A 294 -16.85 7.13 -2.70
N TYR A 295 -17.32 8.12 -3.47
CA TYR A 295 -16.73 8.45 -4.77
C TYR A 295 -16.86 9.93 -5.14
N ASP A 296 -18.08 10.48 -5.15
CA ASP A 296 -18.35 11.86 -5.59
C ASP A 296 -17.80 12.92 -4.63
N TYR A 297 -17.69 12.58 -3.35
CA TYR A 297 -17.19 13.46 -2.30
C TYR A 297 -15.98 12.84 -1.60
N ILE A 298 -14.81 13.48 -1.73
CA ILE A 298 -13.56 12.95 -1.21
C ILE A 298 -13.34 13.52 0.19
N PRO A 299 -13.29 12.72 1.26
CA PRO A 299 -13.01 13.22 2.61
C PRO A 299 -11.77 14.12 2.62
N ALA A 300 -11.83 15.25 3.32
CA ALA A 300 -10.74 16.22 3.33
C ALA A 300 -9.41 15.61 3.82
N GLU A 301 -9.48 14.60 4.69
CA GLU A 301 -8.35 13.82 5.22
C GLU A 301 -7.82 12.78 4.24
N ARG A 302 -8.66 12.33 3.30
CA ARG A 302 -8.29 11.33 2.26
C ARG A 302 -7.91 11.98 0.94
N TRP A 303 -8.09 13.28 0.80
CA TRP A 303 -7.57 14.03 -0.34
C TRP A 303 -6.04 14.06 -0.24
N LYS A 304 -5.39 13.12 -0.95
CA LYS A 304 -3.94 12.97 -0.96
C LYS A 304 -3.33 13.92 -1.99
N ARG A 305 -2.21 14.55 -1.61
CA ARG A 305 -1.32 15.24 -2.54
C ARG A 305 -0.44 14.20 -3.26
N PRO A 306 0.06 14.49 -4.46
CA PRO A 306 1.13 13.72 -5.07
C PRO A 306 2.38 13.74 -4.15
N GLN A 307 3.14 12.66 -4.16
CA GLN A 307 4.26 12.39 -3.24
C GLN A 307 5.47 13.30 -3.47
N CYS A 308 5.67 13.79 -4.68
CA CYS A 308 6.90 14.53 -5.04
C CYS A 308 6.82 16.05 -4.80
N PHE A 309 5.74 16.57 -4.21
CA PHE A 309 5.53 18.02 -4.06
C PHE A 309 5.67 18.53 -2.63
N ASP A 310 6.61 19.46 -2.41
CA ASP A 310 6.54 20.37 -1.28
C ASP A 310 7.05 21.80 -1.63
N PRO A 311 6.18 22.84 -1.64
CA PRO A 311 4.72 22.82 -1.48
C PRO A 311 3.92 22.74 -2.79
N MET A 312 2.71 22.17 -2.73
CA MET A 312 1.70 22.21 -3.81
C MET A 312 1.34 23.67 -4.15
N PRO A 313 1.17 24.03 -5.45
CA PRO A 313 0.78 25.38 -5.84
C PRO A 313 -0.49 25.91 -5.17
N ASP A 314 -0.46 27.17 -4.75
CA ASP A 314 -1.55 27.83 -4.00
C ASP A 314 -2.89 27.83 -4.75
N ASN A 315 -2.86 27.88 -6.08
CA ASN A 315 -4.07 27.85 -6.89
C ASN A 315 -4.80 26.49 -6.81
N VAL A 316 -4.06 25.37 -6.73
CA VAL A 316 -4.64 24.04 -6.52
C VAL A 316 -5.22 23.92 -5.11
N MET A 317 -4.51 24.45 -4.11
CA MET A 317 -4.98 24.45 -2.73
C MET A 317 -6.24 25.33 -2.55
N ARG A 318 -6.26 26.52 -3.15
CA ARG A 318 -7.44 27.40 -3.15
C ARG A 318 -8.63 26.75 -3.86
N LEU A 319 -8.39 26.02 -4.95
CA LEU A 319 -9.45 25.30 -5.65
C LEU A 319 -10.03 24.17 -4.78
N LYS A 320 -9.18 23.41 -4.09
CA LYS A 320 -9.61 22.41 -3.10
C LYS A 320 -10.52 23.04 -2.05
N ASP A 321 -10.13 24.18 -1.51
CA ASP A 321 -10.92 24.88 -0.48
C ASP A 321 -12.25 25.40 -1.03
N GLN A 322 -12.26 25.94 -2.25
CA GLN A 322 -13.48 26.38 -2.95
C GLN A 322 -14.47 25.24 -3.21
N CYS A 323 -13.97 24.05 -3.53
CA CYS A 323 -14.79 22.87 -3.77
C CYS A 323 -15.05 22.02 -2.51
N THR A 324 -14.65 22.49 -1.32
CA THR A 324 -14.92 21.79 -0.07
C THR A 324 -16.36 22.07 0.39
N THR A 325 -17.10 21.00 0.66
CA THR A 325 -18.48 21.04 1.15
C THR A 325 -18.71 19.99 2.24
N ASN A 326 -19.90 19.95 2.82
CA ASN A 326 -20.29 18.91 3.76
C ASN A 326 -20.89 17.72 3.01
N ALA A 327 -20.44 16.52 3.36
CA ALA A 327 -20.94 15.26 2.82
C ALA A 327 -21.14 14.23 3.92
N CYS A 328 -21.96 13.22 3.62
CA CYS A 328 -22.29 12.12 4.50
C CYS A 328 -21.31 10.96 4.33
N ARG A 329 -20.59 10.62 5.40
CA ARG A 329 -19.99 9.30 5.54
C ARG A 329 -21.04 8.34 6.07
N VAL A 330 -21.43 7.35 5.27
CA VAL A 330 -22.41 6.34 5.66
C VAL A 330 -21.75 5.38 6.67
N GLY A 331 -22.29 5.28 7.87
CA GLY A 331 -21.82 4.33 8.88
C GLY A 331 -22.27 2.90 8.62
N SER A 332 -21.72 1.94 9.38
CA SER A 332 -22.18 0.54 9.34
C SER A 332 -23.63 0.37 9.78
N ASP A 333 -24.15 1.34 10.54
CA ASP A 333 -25.54 1.46 10.97
C ASP A 333 -26.45 2.13 9.92
N GLY A 334 -25.91 2.54 8.77
CA GLY A 334 -26.65 3.12 7.65
C GLY A 334 -26.94 4.62 7.77
N TYR A 335 -26.61 5.25 8.90
CA TYR A 335 -26.86 6.68 9.11
C TYR A 335 -25.73 7.56 8.54
N CYS A 336 -26.05 8.84 8.35
CA CYS A 336 -25.09 9.85 7.90
C CYS A 336 -24.26 10.39 9.07
N TYR A 337 -22.94 10.40 8.90
CA TYR A 337 -22.01 11.16 9.72
C TYR A 337 -21.45 12.30 8.87
N VAL A 338 -21.82 13.54 9.20
CA VAL A 338 -21.41 14.72 8.43
C VAL A 338 -19.93 14.98 8.63
N GLN A 339 -19.20 15.15 7.53
CA GLN A 339 -17.79 15.53 7.52
C GLN A 339 -17.48 16.44 6.33
N ARG A 340 -16.36 17.17 6.39
CA ARG A 340 -15.89 17.97 5.26
C ARG A 340 -15.31 17.08 4.17
N ALA A 341 -15.73 17.32 2.94
CA ALA A 341 -15.30 16.59 1.76
C ALA A 341 -15.17 17.52 0.56
N VAL A 342 -14.22 17.22 -0.31
CA VAL A 342 -14.03 17.90 -1.58
C VAL A 342 -15.00 17.30 -2.59
N ASP A 343 -15.85 18.14 -3.19
CA ASP A 343 -16.70 17.76 -4.31
C ASP A 343 -15.81 17.47 -5.53
N ARG A 344 -15.78 16.20 -5.94
CA ARG A 344 -14.91 15.72 -7.01
C ARG A 344 -15.26 16.38 -8.33
N SER A 345 -16.54 16.47 -8.68
CA SER A 345 -17.00 17.10 -9.91
C SER A 345 -16.66 18.59 -9.95
N CYS A 346 -16.85 19.31 -8.85
CA CYS A 346 -16.43 20.71 -8.71
C CYS A 346 -14.92 20.87 -8.92
N PHE A 347 -14.13 20.03 -8.27
CA PHE A 347 -12.67 20.10 -8.33
C PHE A 347 -12.17 19.77 -9.74
N CYS A 348 -12.62 18.65 -10.30
CA CYS A 348 -12.18 18.14 -11.60
C CYS A 348 -12.54 19.07 -12.76
N ARG A 349 -13.73 19.69 -12.76
CA ARG A 349 -14.12 20.66 -13.81
C ARG A 349 -13.25 21.91 -13.86
N ASN A 350 -12.58 22.24 -12.76
CA ASN A 350 -11.82 23.48 -12.63
C ASN A 350 -10.30 23.26 -12.54
N ILE A 351 -9.83 22.01 -12.71
CA ILE A 351 -8.40 21.67 -12.74
C ILE A 351 -8.01 21.06 -14.09
N ASN A 352 -6.87 21.48 -14.58
CA ASN A 352 -6.21 20.94 -15.76
C ASN A 352 -4.70 20.84 -15.53
N TYR A 353 -4.00 20.20 -16.47
CA TYR A 353 -2.55 20.02 -16.42
C TYR A 353 -1.80 21.35 -16.23
N ASP A 354 -2.18 22.40 -16.97
CA ASP A 354 -1.53 23.71 -16.93
C ASP A 354 -1.79 24.52 -15.64
N THR A 355 -2.66 24.02 -14.77
CA THR A 355 -2.95 24.67 -13.49
C THR A 355 -1.68 24.67 -12.61
N CYS A 356 -0.89 23.60 -12.63
CA CYS A 356 0.24 23.39 -11.72
C CYS A 356 1.56 23.99 -12.25
N LYS A 357 1.54 25.20 -12.84
CA LYS A 357 2.74 25.82 -13.45
C LYS A 357 4.03 25.64 -12.65
N GLY A 358 5.17 25.54 -13.34
CA GLY A 358 6.50 25.47 -12.71
C GLY A 358 6.93 24.04 -12.43
N SER A 359 7.21 23.71 -11.16
CA SER A 359 7.84 22.45 -10.77
C SER A 359 7.01 21.20 -11.08
N CYS A 360 5.70 21.33 -11.35
CA CYS A 360 4.87 20.20 -11.78
C CYS A 360 5.13 19.75 -13.21
N HIS A 361 5.97 20.47 -13.96
CA HIS A 361 6.45 20.06 -15.28
C HIS A 361 7.85 19.44 -15.23
N ASP A 362 8.51 19.44 -14.07
CA ASP A 362 9.80 18.79 -13.83
C ASP A 362 9.62 17.27 -13.79
N PHE A 363 10.61 16.51 -14.24
CA PHE A 363 10.52 15.06 -14.51
C PHE A 363 9.65 14.24 -13.53
N ASP A 364 10.10 14.05 -12.29
CA ASP A 364 9.39 13.22 -11.30
C ASP A 364 8.03 13.79 -10.93
N ASN A 365 8.00 15.09 -10.71
CA ASN A 365 6.81 15.85 -10.36
C ASN A 365 5.74 15.77 -11.45
N ARG A 366 6.14 15.82 -12.72
CA ARG A 366 5.28 15.75 -13.90
C ARG A 366 4.58 14.40 -13.96
N ILE A 367 5.35 13.32 -13.83
CA ILE A 367 4.81 11.96 -13.91
C ILE A 367 3.83 11.72 -12.76
N ASP A 368 4.22 12.07 -11.53
CA ASP A 368 3.38 11.90 -10.35
C ASP A 368 2.11 12.78 -10.40
N TYR A 369 2.25 14.04 -10.83
CA TYR A 369 1.11 14.95 -10.99
C TYR A 369 0.10 14.45 -12.02
N ILE A 370 0.55 13.94 -13.16
CA ILE A 370 -0.35 13.41 -14.21
C ILE A 370 -1.08 12.17 -13.71
N HIS A 371 -0.37 11.23 -13.06
CA HIS A 371 -1.00 10.05 -12.49
C HIS A 371 -1.99 10.40 -11.38
N TRP A 372 -1.64 11.33 -10.51
CA TRP A 372 -2.54 11.85 -9.49
C TRP A 372 -3.80 12.47 -10.11
N LEU A 373 -3.64 13.34 -11.11
CA LEU A 373 -4.75 14.03 -11.77
C LEU A 373 -5.66 13.04 -12.53
N HIS A 374 -5.08 12.05 -13.23
CA HIS A 374 -5.83 10.99 -13.89
C HIS A 374 -6.58 10.09 -12.90
N ASN A 375 -5.94 9.67 -11.80
CA ASN A 375 -6.61 8.86 -10.78
C ASN A 375 -7.74 9.63 -10.08
N LEU A 376 -7.55 10.93 -9.88
CA LEU A 376 -8.50 11.80 -9.21
C LEU A 376 -9.67 12.22 -10.12
N CYS A 377 -9.47 12.42 -11.41
CA CYS A 377 -10.48 13.02 -12.29
C CYS A 377 -10.78 12.22 -13.57
N GLY A 378 -9.99 11.19 -13.90
CA GLY A 378 -10.10 10.43 -15.14
C GLY A 378 -11.40 9.65 -15.32
N ALA A 379 -12.16 9.43 -14.25
CA ALA A 379 -13.46 8.78 -14.29
C ALA A 379 -14.64 9.76 -14.09
N GLU A 380 -14.38 11.07 -14.15
CA GLU A 380 -15.42 12.10 -14.22
C GLU A 380 -15.90 12.27 -15.67
N GLU A 381 -17.21 12.32 -15.88
CA GLU A 381 -17.79 12.49 -17.22
C GLU A 381 -17.39 13.84 -17.83
N ASN A 382 -16.96 13.83 -19.10
CA ASN A 382 -16.56 15.00 -19.87
C ASN A 382 -15.37 15.79 -19.30
N TRP A 383 -14.56 15.19 -18.42
CA TRP A 383 -13.34 15.83 -17.95
C TRP A 383 -12.22 15.70 -18.99
N HIS A 384 -11.66 16.83 -19.42
CA HIS A 384 -10.58 16.95 -20.41
C HIS A 384 -9.39 17.74 -19.86
N GLY A 385 -9.10 17.56 -18.57
CA GLY A 385 -8.01 18.30 -17.90
C GLY A 385 -6.60 17.83 -18.28
N LEU A 386 -6.47 16.68 -18.93
CA LEU A 386 -5.22 16.16 -19.48
C LEU A 386 -5.22 16.25 -21.02
N PRO A 387 -4.09 16.58 -21.66
CA PRO A 387 -3.96 16.50 -23.13
C PRO A 387 -4.26 15.09 -23.66
N GLU A 388 -4.72 14.96 -24.91
CA GLU A 388 -5.03 13.65 -25.51
C GLU A 388 -3.83 12.68 -25.47
N ASP A 389 -2.62 13.21 -25.57
CA ASP A 389 -1.37 12.46 -25.54
C ASP A 389 -0.67 12.50 -24.17
N TRP A 390 -1.40 12.73 -23.06
CA TRP A 390 -0.83 12.79 -21.71
C TRP A 390 0.02 11.58 -21.32
N HIS A 391 -0.27 10.40 -21.88
CA HIS A 391 0.54 9.20 -21.68
C HIS A 391 1.99 9.38 -22.12
N ARG A 392 2.29 10.32 -23.03
CA ARG A 392 3.66 10.70 -23.41
C ARG A 392 4.31 11.57 -22.34
N LEU A 393 3.55 12.46 -21.72
CA LEU A 393 3.99 13.32 -20.62
C LEU A 393 4.23 12.51 -19.33
N ALA A 394 3.49 11.42 -19.12
CA ALA A 394 3.69 10.48 -18.02
C ALA A 394 4.86 9.48 -18.23
N ARG A 395 5.72 9.70 -19.24
CA ARG A 395 6.90 8.87 -19.51
C ARG A 395 8.18 9.69 -19.35
N ALA A 396 9.28 8.98 -19.10
CA ALA A 396 10.61 9.59 -19.14
C ALA A 396 11.00 9.90 -20.58
N THR A 397 11.52 11.09 -20.79
CA THR A 397 12.23 11.47 -22.01
C THR A 397 13.63 10.86 -22.03
N ARG A 398 14.28 10.81 -23.20
CA ARG A 398 15.67 10.34 -23.34
C ARG A 398 16.62 11.08 -22.38
N ARG A 399 16.41 12.39 -22.22
CA ARG A 399 17.20 13.28 -21.35
C ARG A 399 17.05 12.92 -19.88
N GLU A 400 15.82 12.67 -19.45
CA GLU A 400 15.49 12.31 -18.06
C GLU A 400 15.93 10.88 -17.71
N ALA A 401 16.28 10.05 -18.70
CA ALA A 401 16.82 8.71 -18.47
C ALA A 401 18.35 8.67 -18.37
N ILE A 402 19.05 9.81 -18.43
CA ILE A 402 20.51 9.88 -18.35
C ILE A 402 20.90 10.61 -17.04
N PRO A 403 21.74 10.01 -16.16
CA PRO A 403 22.00 10.54 -14.81
C PRO A 403 22.81 11.84 -14.72
N TRP A 404 23.44 12.26 -15.82
CA TRP A 404 24.39 13.38 -15.86
C TRP A 404 23.88 14.53 -16.75
N ALA A 405 24.25 15.76 -16.37
CA ALA A 405 23.58 16.99 -16.78
C ALA A 405 24.22 17.73 -17.97
N TRP A 406 25.10 17.10 -18.75
CA TRP A 406 25.78 17.80 -19.84
C TRP A 406 24.91 17.91 -21.10
N TYR A 407 24.24 19.04 -21.33
CA TYR A 407 23.53 19.30 -22.60
C TYR A 407 23.50 20.75 -23.04
N ILE A 408 23.31 20.92 -24.36
CA ILE A 408 23.25 22.15 -25.14
C ILE A 408 21.79 22.60 -25.27
N ASP A 409 21.51 23.89 -25.06
CA ASP A 409 20.17 24.48 -25.01
C ASP A 409 19.47 24.64 -26.39
N SER A 410 20.09 24.18 -27.49
CA SER A 410 19.65 24.51 -28.86
C SER A 410 18.53 23.64 -29.44
N PHE A 411 18.04 22.62 -28.74
CA PHE A 411 17.08 21.65 -29.33
C PHE A 411 15.64 21.76 -28.80
N SER A 412 15.33 22.73 -27.92
CA SER A 412 13.96 22.91 -27.39
C SER A 412 13.04 23.77 -28.27
N ARG A 413 13.56 24.42 -29.32
CA ARG A 413 12.78 25.36 -30.14
C ARG A 413 12.70 24.93 -31.61
N SER A 414 12.11 23.76 -31.84
CA SER A 414 11.45 23.48 -33.13
C SER A 414 9.95 23.32 -32.90
N THR A 415 9.30 24.43 -32.52
CA THR A 415 7.94 24.65 -33.01
C THR A 415 7.95 24.48 -34.53
N PRO A 416 7.01 23.74 -35.12
CA PRO A 416 6.91 23.62 -36.57
C PRO A 416 6.38 24.94 -37.12
N SER A 417 7.24 25.96 -37.23
CA SER A 417 6.95 27.12 -38.06
C SER A 417 7.08 26.68 -39.50
N THR A 418 5.92 26.49 -40.11
CA THR A 418 5.76 26.40 -41.55
C THR A 418 6.37 27.66 -42.17
N ASN A 419 7.14 27.46 -43.25
CA ASN A 419 7.78 28.47 -44.09
C ASN A 419 9.12 29.01 -43.59
N GLU A 420 10.21 28.36 -43.98
CA GLU A 420 11.34 29.07 -44.56
C GLU A 420 12.20 28.13 -45.40
N THR A 421 12.32 28.49 -46.67
CA THR A 421 13.08 27.82 -47.71
C THR A 421 14.50 28.38 -47.67
N ASP A 422 15.45 27.69 -47.05
CA ASP A 422 16.87 27.98 -47.25
C ASP A 422 17.71 26.69 -47.23
N PRO A 423 18.23 26.23 -48.39
CA PRO A 423 18.93 24.95 -48.54
C PRO A 423 20.47 25.11 -48.46
N SER A 424 21.00 25.78 -47.43
CA SER A 424 22.45 25.97 -47.31
C SER A 424 23.01 25.97 -45.88
N THR A 425 22.56 25.04 -45.05
CA THR A 425 23.38 24.56 -43.93
C THR A 425 23.58 23.06 -44.08
N PRO A 426 24.83 22.55 -44.16
CA PRO A 426 25.04 21.12 -44.24
C PRO A 426 24.53 20.52 -42.92
N LYS A 427 23.48 19.69 -43.00
CA LYS A 427 23.11 18.78 -41.91
C LYS A 427 24.38 18.00 -41.53
N GLN A 428 24.97 18.33 -40.39
CA GLN A 428 26.11 17.59 -39.85
C GLN A 428 25.65 16.15 -39.63
N SER A 429 26.02 15.26 -40.55
CA SER A 429 25.60 13.86 -40.51
C SER A 429 26.34 13.17 -39.37
N CYS A 430 25.64 12.92 -38.28
CA CYS A 430 26.19 12.16 -37.16
C CYS A 430 26.47 10.72 -37.61
N ALA A 431 27.59 10.15 -37.14
CA ALA A 431 27.93 8.76 -37.40
C ALA A 431 26.83 7.81 -36.92
N SER A 432 26.54 6.75 -37.70
CA SER A 432 25.53 5.74 -37.35
C SER A 432 25.88 5.01 -36.04
N SER A 433 24.86 4.49 -35.34
CA SER A 433 25.05 3.69 -34.12
C SER A 433 25.95 2.47 -34.36
N GLU A 434 25.87 1.88 -35.56
CA GLU A 434 26.71 0.78 -36.01
C GLU A 434 28.19 1.18 -36.11
N TRP A 435 28.50 2.38 -36.60
CA TRP A 435 29.87 2.89 -36.66
C TRP A 435 30.45 3.20 -35.27
N LYS A 436 29.62 3.69 -34.34
CA LYS A 436 29.98 3.89 -32.92
C LYS A 436 30.30 2.58 -32.21
N GLN A 437 29.63 1.49 -32.56
CA GLN A 437 29.92 0.16 -32.01
C GLN A 437 31.14 -0.48 -32.70
N MET A 438 31.32 -0.26 -34.00
CA MET A 438 32.47 -0.75 -34.76
C MET A 438 33.78 -0.11 -34.30
N SER A 439 33.80 1.18 -33.97
CA SER A 439 35.00 1.85 -33.45
C SER A 439 35.49 1.26 -32.12
N LEU A 440 34.56 0.96 -31.20
CA LEU A 440 34.85 0.30 -29.92
C LEU A 440 35.45 -1.10 -30.12
N LEU A 441 35.00 -1.83 -31.13
CA LEU A 441 35.54 -3.14 -31.50
C LEU A 441 36.96 -3.03 -32.08
N LEU A 442 37.20 -2.04 -32.95
CA LEU A 442 38.49 -1.80 -33.61
C LEU A 442 39.61 -1.42 -32.63
N VAL A 443 39.32 -0.56 -31.66
CA VAL A 443 40.27 -0.17 -30.58
C VAL A 443 40.76 -1.40 -29.82
N ASN A 444 39.83 -2.29 -29.48
CA ASN A 444 40.11 -3.50 -28.72
C ASN A 444 40.89 -4.56 -29.53
N LEU A 445 40.64 -4.66 -30.84
CA LEU A 445 41.40 -5.54 -31.74
C LEU A 445 42.86 -5.09 -31.91
N ALA A 446 43.13 -3.79 -31.96
CA ALA A 446 44.49 -3.26 -32.10
C ALA A 446 45.42 -3.67 -30.94
N ALA A 447 44.91 -3.65 -29.70
CA ALA A 447 45.64 -4.12 -28.52
C ALA A 447 46.00 -5.62 -28.60
N LEU A 448 45.12 -6.43 -29.20
CA LEU A 448 45.31 -7.87 -29.39
C LEU A 448 46.43 -8.16 -30.39
N PHE A 449 46.44 -7.46 -31.53
CA PHE A 449 47.45 -7.64 -32.57
C PHE A 449 48.86 -7.34 -32.05
N THR A 450 49.03 -6.31 -31.21
CA THR A 450 50.33 -6.00 -30.61
C THR A 450 50.84 -7.02 -29.60
N ALA A 451 49.94 -7.72 -28.88
CA ALA A 451 50.32 -8.78 -27.95
C ALA A 451 50.77 -10.06 -28.66
N ILE A 452 50.21 -10.35 -29.84
CA ILE A 452 50.50 -11.55 -30.65
C ILE A 452 51.78 -11.36 -31.49
N PHE A 453 52.01 -10.16 -32.03
CA PHE A 453 53.10 -9.87 -32.98
C PHE A 453 54.28 -9.09 -32.36
N GLY A 454 54.31 -8.96 -31.04
CA GLY A 454 55.41 -8.35 -30.30
C GLY A 454 56.77 -9.05 -30.52
N PRO A 455 57.91 -8.32 -30.48
CA PRO A 455 59.23 -8.93 -30.63
C PRO A 455 59.47 -10.02 -29.57
N LYS A 456 60.08 -11.14 -29.96
CA LYS A 456 60.47 -12.22 -29.05
C LYS A 456 61.45 -11.68 -27.98
N PRO A 457 61.33 -12.09 -26.71
CA PRO A 457 62.22 -11.63 -25.65
C PRO A 457 63.67 -12.05 -25.93
N ALA A 458 64.60 -11.10 -25.78
CA ALA A 458 66.02 -11.35 -25.90
C ALA A 458 66.51 -12.32 -24.79
N SER A 459 67.37 -13.25 -25.18
CA SER A 459 67.85 -14.37 -24.38
C SER A 459 69.02 -14.00 -23.46
N SER A 460 68.84 -13.09 -22.51
CA SER A 460 69.81 -12.91 -21.41
C SER A 460 69.13 -12.74 -20.04
N PRO A 461 69.17 -13.75 -19.16
CA PRO A 461 68.63 -13.64 -17.81
C PRO A 461 69.73 -13.17 -16.85
N THR A 462 69.95 -11.87 -16.73
CA THR A 462 70.82 -11.31 -15.70
C THR A 462 70.13 -10.14 -15.01
N THR A 463 69.16 -10.44 -14.15
CA THR A 463 68.86 -9.69 -12.90
C THR A 463 67.67 -10.35 -12.18
N ASN A 464 67.76 -10.43 -10.84
CA ASN A 464 66.77 -11.06 -9.96
C ASN A 464 65.41 -10.33 -9.99
N PRO A 465 64.30 -10.95 -10.49
CA PRO A 465 63.02 -10.25 -10.65
C PRO A 465 62.15 -10.16 -9.40
N LEU A 466 62.39 -10.99 -8.36
CA LEU A 466 61.56 -10.99 -7.16
C LEU A 466 61.69 -9.71 -6.29
N GLY A 467 62.72 -8.89 -6.52
CA GLY A 467 62.91 -7.58 -5.88
C GLY A 467 62.57 -6.38 -6.78
N SER A 468 62.11 -6.61 -8.02
CA SER A 468 61.86 -5.51 -8.95
C SER A 468 60.46 -4.93 -8.74
N ILE A 469 60.36 -3.87 -7.94
CA ILE A 469 59.14 -3.05 -7.73
C ILE A 469 58.59 -2.47 -9.06
N LEU A 470 59.31 -2.61 -10.17
CA LEU A 470 58.99 -1.98 -11.46
C LEU A 470 57.64 -2.39 -12.08
N TRP A 471 57.00 -3.49 -11.68
CA TRP A 471 55.66 -3.86 -12.18
C TRP A 471 54.56 -2.86 -11.78
N PHE A 472 54.67 -2.25 -10.61
CA PHE A 472 53.70 -1.26 -10.11
C PHE A 472 53.74 0.06 -10.89
N PRO A 473 54.89 0.74 -11.06
CA PRO A 473 54.98 1.94 -11.89
C PRO A 473 54.71 1.64 -13.38
N ARG A 474 54.99 0.42 -13.87
CA ARG A 474 54.57 -0.01 -15.22
C ARG A 474 53.05 -0.07 -15.36
N GLY A 475 52.35 -0.64 -14.38
CA GLY A 475 50.88 -0.66 -14.37
C GLY A 475 50.27 0.74 -14.31
N ILE A 476 50.87 1.63 -13.54
CA ILE A 476 50.50 3.06 -13.51
C ILE A 476 50.74 3.72 -14.87
N ALA A 477 51.86 3.46 -15.53
CA ALA A 477 52.15 4.02 -16.85
C ALA A 477 51.13 3.56 -17.90
N VAL A 478 50.75 2.27 -17.89
CA VAL A 478 49.69 1.73 -18.76
C VAL A 478 48.35 2.43 -18.50
N ALA A 479 47.96 2.59 -17.23
CA ALA A 479 46.74 3.34 -16.89
C ALA A 479 46.83 4.81 -17.34
N ALA A 480 47.99 5.45 -17.18
CA ALA A 480 48.22 6.84 -17.59
C ALA A 480 48.07 7.04 -19.10
N PHE A 481 48.51 6.09 -19.93
CA PHE A 481 48.30 6.15 -21.39
C PHE A 481 46.82 6.09 -21.76
N TYR A 482 46.03 5.24 -21.08
CA TYR A 482 44.58 5.19 -21.30
C TYR A 482 43.87 6.46 -20.81
N LEU A 483 44.28 7.01 -19.67
CA LEU A 483 43.73 8.26 -19.14
C LEU A 483 44.08 9.45 -20.03
N LEU A 484 45.31 9.51 -20.55
CA LEU A 484 45.71 10.53 -21.50
C LEU A 484 44.91 10.44 -22.80
N ALA A 485 44.67 9.23 -23.32
CA ALA A 485 43.82 9.02 -24.48
C ALA A 485 42.39 9.53 -24.24
N ASN A 486 41.81 9.20 -23.08
CA ASN A 486 40.48 9.66 -22.69
C ASN A 486 40.44 11.18 -22.50
N ALA A 487 41.48 11.79 -21.95
CA ALA A 487 41.58 13.24 -21.79
C ALA A 487 41.70 13.97 -23.14
N ILE A 488 42.53 13.47 -24.06
CA ILE A 488 42.67 14.02 -25.42
C ILE A 488 41.34 13.92 -26.17
N ASN A 489 40.65 12.78 -26.06
CA ASN A 489 39.31 12.64 -26.62
C ASN A 489 38.31 13.63 -26.00
N ALA A 490 38.43 13.94 -24.71
CA ALA A 490 37.52 14.86 -24.03
C ALA A 490 37.72 16.29 -24.53
N MET A 491 38.98 16.69 -24.69
CA MET A 491 39.37 17.96 -25.28
C MET A 491 38.89 18.07 -26.74
N LEU A 492 38.96 16.99 -27.52
CA LEU A 492 38.47 16.95 -28.90
C LEU A 492 36.96 17.18 -28.99
N ILE A 493 36.20 16.59 -28.08
CA ILE A 493 34.75 16.83 -28.01
C ILE A 493 34.46 18.26 -27.57
N GLN A 494 35.09 18.74 -26.50
CA GLN A 494 34.88 20.09 -25.99
C GLN A 494 35.27 21.19 -27.00
N SER A 495 36.30 20.93 -27.82
CA SER A 495 36.75 21.86 -28.87
C SER A 495 35.88 21.87 -30.14
N THR A 496 34.87 21.00 -30.22
CA THR A 496 33.93 21.04 -31.33
C THR A 496 32.83 22.08 -31.06
N PRO A 497 32.53 22.98 -32.02
CA PRO A 497 31.42 23.91 -31.91
C PRO A 497 30.14 23.18 -31.54
N THR A 498 29.36 23.74 -30.62
CA THR A 498 28.23 23.13 -29.89
C THR A 498 28.57 22.36 -28.62
N TYR A 499 29.77 21.78 -28.44
CA TYR A 499 30.11 20.94 -27.27
C TYR A 499 30.94 21.65 -26.18
N GLU A 500 31.05 22.97 -26.22
CA GLU A 500 31.97 23.79 -25.41
C GLU A 500 31.71 23.71 -23.89
N GLU A 501 30.44 23.58 -23.49
CA GLU A 501 30.01 23.51 -22.07
C GLU A 501 30.07 22.08 -21.49
N THR A 502 30.55 21.10 -22.25
CA THR A 502 30.64 19.72 -21.74
C THR A 502 31.73 19.56 -20.66
N PRO A 503 31.41 18.95 -19.50
CA PRO A 503 32.37 18.74 -18.42
C PRO A 503 33.41 17.69 -18.82
N MET A 504 34.60 18.17 -19.18
CA MET A 504 35.72 17.35 -19.66
C MET A 504 36.06 16.17 -18.74
N VAL A 505 36.03 16.39 -17.41
CA VAL A 505 36.38 15.37 -16.41
C VAL A 505 35.35 14.24 -16.37
N GLU A 506 34.05 14.57 -16.37
CA GLU A 506 32.97 13.57 -16.34
C GLU A 506 32.98 12.73 -17.62
N LEU A 507 33.24 13.35 -18.76
CA LEU A 507 33.34 12.68 -20.05
C LEU A 507 34.57 11.75 -20.11
N ALA A 508 35.72 12.19 -19.59
CA ALA A 508 36.92 11.36 -19.49
C ALA A 508 36.71 10.16 -18.54
N LEU A 509 35.98 10.34 -17.44
CA LEU A 509 35.61 9.27 -16.49
C LEU A 509 34.59 8.31 -17.09
N LEU A 510 33.62 8.81 -17.87
CA LEU A 510 32.68 7.97 -18.61
C LEU A 510 33.43 7.03 -19.56
N TRP A 511 34.45 7.49 -20.28
CA TRP A 511 35.24 6.59 -21.14
C TRP A 511 36.14 5.61 -20.37
N CYS A 512 36.41 5.83 -19.10
CA CYS A 512 37.06 4.82 -18.28
C CYS A 512 36.19 3.56 -18.08
N THR A 513 34.86 3.69 -18.27
CA THR A 513 33.89 2.58 -18.24
C THR A 513 33.89 1.74 -19.54
N MET A 514 34.63 2.14 -20.58
CA MET A 514 34.66 1.40 -21.85
C MET A 514 35.18 -0.02 -21.65
N PRO A 515 34.54 -1.04 -22.27
CA PRO A 515 34.97 -2.42 -22.15
C PRO A 515 36.32 -2.64 -22.83
N ARG A 516 37.29 -3.16 -22.07
CA ARG A 516 38.66 -3.45 -22.53
C ARG A 516 38.92 -4.96 -22.59
N LEU A 517 39.60 -5.43 -23.63
CA LEU A 517 39.96 -6.85 -23.81
C LEU A 517 41.18 -7.31 -22.96
N THR A 518 41.41 -6.74 -21.78
CA THR A 518 42.58 -7.07 -20.94
C THR A 518 42.59 -8.51 -20.43
N TRP A 519 41.42 -9.15 -20.33
CA TRP A 519 41.32 -10.59 -20.03
C TRP A 519 41.99 -11.50 -21.07
N LEU A 520 42.13 -11.07 -22.34
CA LEU A 520 42.83 -11.87 -23.36
C LEU A 520 44.34 -11.95 -23.09
N THR A 521 44.93 -10.88 -22.56
CA THR A 521 46.34 -10.91 -22.14
C THR A 521 46.57 -11.86 -20.95
N MET A 522 45.60 -11.96 -20.04
CA MET A 522 45.61 -12.96 -18.96
C MET A 522 45.56 -14.39 -19.50
N ILE A 523 44.74 -14.69 -20.52
CA ILE A 523 44.70 -16.03 -21.15
C ILE A 523 46.04 -16.37 -21.79
N LEU A 524 46.63 -15.44 -22.55
CA LEU A 524 47.92 -15.66 -23.20
C LEU A 524 49.02 -15.95 -22.19
N VAL A 525 48.97 -15.29 -21.02
CA VAL A 525 49.89 -15.57 -19.92
C VAL A 525 49.59 -16.91 -19.23
N LEU A 526 48.32 -17.23 -18.97
CA LEU A 526 47.89 -18.51 -18.36
C LEU A 526 48.24 -19.73 -19.23
N ALA A 527 48.26 -19.56 -20.55
CA ALA A 527 48.59 -20.60 -21.54
C ALA A 527 50.10 -20.74 -21.82
N SER A 528 50.95 -19.80 -21.36
CA SER A 528 52.40 -19.86 -21.52
C SER A 528 53.06 -20.66 -20.39
N PRO A 529 54.14 -21.42 -20.64
CA PRO A 529 54.92 -22.04 -19.58
C PRO A 529 55.43 -20.96 -18.60
N TYR A 530 55.36 -21.27 -17.30
CA TYR A 530 55.66 -20.33 -16.21
C TYR A 530 57.10 -19.80 -16.33
N LYS A 531 57.26 -18.51 -16.64
CA LYS A 531 58.53 -17.78 -16.62
C LYS A 531 58.40 -16.58 -15.70
N ARG A 532 59.42 -16.19 -14.93
CA ARG A 532 59.32 -15.03 -14.01
C ARG A 532 58.86 -13.71 -14.68
N SER A 533 59.04 -13.55 -15.99
CA SER A 533 58.52 -12.42 -16.77
C SER A 533 56.99 -12.41 -16.91
N THR A 534 56.32 -13.57 -16.85
CA THR A 534 54.85 -13.67 -17.00
C THR A 534 54.10 -13.16 -15.77
N PHE A 535 54.66 -13.34 -14.56
CA PHE A 535 54.07 -12.78 -13.33
C PHE A 535 54.09 -11.24 -13.32
N SER A 536 55.18 -10.62 -13.76
CA SER A 536 55.30 -9.16 -13.86
C SER A 536 54.27 -8.56 -14.84
N ALA A 537 54.01 -9.24 -15.96
CA ALA A 537 53.00 -8.84 -16.93
C ALA A 537 51.57 -8.93 -16.35
N VAL A 538 51.24 -10.03 -15.66
CA VAL A 538 49.94 -10.21 -14.99
C VAL A 538 49.72 -9.15 -13.91
N ALA A 539 50.71 -8.90 -13.06
CA ALA A 539 50.62 -7.87 -12.03
C ALA A 539 50.44 -6.46 -12.62
N THR A 540 51.12 -6.16 -13.74
CA THR A 540 50.99 -4.89 -14.48
C THR A 540 49.56 -4.69 -15.01
N VAL A 541 48.99 -5.73 -15.62
CA VAL A 541 47.60 -5.71 -16.14
C VAL A 541 46.60 -5.50 -15.00
N ILE A 542 46.73 -6.25 -13.89
CA ILE A 542 45.87 -6.10 -12.71
C ILE A 542 45.94 -4.67 -12.15
N VAL A 543 47.14 -4.11 -11.96
CA VAL A 543 47.29 -2.74 -11.43
C VAL A 543 46.63 -1.71 -12.35
N SER A 544 46.85 -1.81 -13.66
CA SER A 544 46.28 -0.87 -14.62
C SER A 544 44.74 -0.93 -14.67
N GLU A 545 44.17 -2.13 -14.66
CA GLU A 545 42.72 -2.32 -14.64
C GLU A 545 42.11 -1.87 -13.33
N THR A 546 42.73 -2.15 -12.18
CA THR A 546 42.23 -1.68 -10.89
C THR A 546 42.11 -0.15 -10.85
N ILE A 547 43.11 0.59 -11.36
CA ILE A 547 43.08 2.06 -11.43
C ILE A 547 41.92 2.53 -12.32
N LEU A 548 41.79 1.96 -13.51
CA LEU A 548 40.76 2.37 -14.46
C LEU A 548 39.35 2.00 -14.00
N GLN A 549 39.16 0.82 -13.38
CA GLN A 549 37.88 0.41 -12.78
C GLN A 549 37.51 1.30 -11.60
N ALA A 550 38.48 1.68 -10.75
CA ALA A 550 38.25 2.62 -9.65
C ALA A 550 37.78 3.99 -10.13
N LEU A 551 38.39 4.54 -11.19
CA LEU A 551 37.96 5.81 -11.77
C LEU A 551 36.58 5.71 -12.43
N SER A 552 36.30 4.60 -13.13
CA SER A 552 35.01 4.33 -13.76
C SER A 552 33.85 4.16 -12.78
N SER A 553 34.16 3.85 -11.50
CA SER A 553 33.15 3.57 -10.48
C SER A 553 32.23 4.76 -10.22
N THR A 554 32.75 5.99 -10.31
CA THR A 554 31.98 7.22 -10.07
C THR A 554 30.78 7.35 -11.01
N THR A 555 30.97 7.09 -12.31
CA THR A 555 29.92 7.13 -13.33
C THR A 555 28.96 5.94 -13.24
N ILE A 556 29.49 4.74 -12.98
CA ILE A 556 28.64 3.54 -12.89
C ILE A 556 27.77 3.57 -11.62
N LEU A 557 28.34 3.94 -10.48
CA LEU A 557 27.62 4.01 -9.20
C LEU A 557 26.60 5.14 -9.20
N SER A 558 26.88 6.29 -9.82
CA SER A 558 25.87 7.34 -10.00
C SER A 558 24.70 6.87 -10.87
N THR A 559 24.97 6.08 -11.93
CA THR A 559 23.92 5.43 -12.73
C THR A 559 23.06 4.49 -11.88
N VAL A 560 23.68 3.65 -11.04
CA VAL A 560 22.95 2.75 -10.14
C VAL A 560 22.10 3.52 -9.14
N SER A 561 22.68 4.52 -8.48
CA SER A 561 21.97 5.37 -7.51
C SER A 561 20.76 6.06 -8.15
N TYR A 562 20.95 6.65 -9.34
CA TYR A 562 19.89 7.30 -10.09
C TYR A 562 18.76 6.33 -10.46
N GLY A 563 19.09 5.14 -10.95
CA GLY A 563 18.08 4.12 -11.29
C GLY A 563 17.29 3.60 -10.07
N ILE A 564 17.91 3.56 -8.88
CA ILE A 564 17.22 3.21 -7.63
C ILE A 564 16.25 4.32 -7.23
N GLN A 565 16.72 5.57 -7.23
CA GLN A 565 15.91 6.74 -6.84
C GLN A 565 14.64 6.87 -7.69
N HIS A 566 14.74 6.63 -8.99
CA HIS A 566 13.63 6.80 -9.94
C HIS A 566 12.88 5.48 -10.24
N GLY A 567 13.17 4.40 -9.53
CA GLY A 567 12.45 3.13 -9.64
C GLY A 567 12.60 2.40 -10.99
N PHE A 568 13.68 2.66 -11.74
CA PHE A 568 13.92 2.11 -13.07
C PHE A 568 14.25 0.61 -13.09
N TYR A 569 14.63 0.05 -11.94
CA TYR A 569 14.86 -1.38 -11.77
C TYR A 569 13.57 -2.20 -11.58
N ASN A 570 12.43 -1.54 -11.38
CA ASN A 570 11.16 -2.22 -11.17
C ASN A 570 10.53 -2.62 -12.52
N PRO A 571 10.27 -3.92 -12.77
CA PRO A 571 9.69 -4.37 -14.04
C PRO A 571 8.26 -3.87 -14.29
N ASN A 572 7.57 -3.40 -13.25
CA ASN A 572 6.18 -2.93 -13.35
C ASN A 572 6.07 -1.43 -13.68
N THR A 573 7.18 -0.69 -13.75
CA THR A 573 7.13 0.75 -14.04
C THR A 573 7.08 0.98 -15.55
N THR A 574 6.08 1.74 -16.02
CA THR A 574 5.94 2.11 -17.44
C THR A 574 6.78 3.32 -17.83
N VAL A 575 7.54 3.87 -16.87
CA VAL A 575 8.30 5.13 -17.00
C VAL A 575 9.32 5.06 -18.15
N LEU A 576 10.00 3.93 -18.32
CA LEU A 576 11.00 3.70 -19.38
C LEU A 576 10.47 2.94 -20.61
N SER A 577 9.16 2.72 -20.73
CA SER A 577 8.56 1.87 -21.78
C SER A 577 8.88 2.32 -23.23
N ASN A 578 9.12 3.61 -23.45
CA ASN A 578 9.52 4.17 -24.75
C ASN A 578 11.03 4.08 -25.03
N LEU A 579 11.83 3.72 -24.04
CA LEU A 579 13.29 3.73 -24.08
C LEU A 579 13.79 2.29 -23.94
N SER A 580 13.62 1.48 -24.98
CA SER A 580 14.01 0.07 -24.97
C SER A 580 15.48 -0.17 -24.63
N ALA A 581 16.35 0.82 -24.88
CA ALA A 581 17.78 0.78 -24.57
C ALA A 581 18.10 1.12 -23.09
N ALA A 582 17.29 1.93 -22.41
CA ALA A 582 17.57 2.39 -21.05
C ALA A 582 17.70 1.26 -20.01
N PRO A 583 16.85 0.22 -20.01
CA PRO A 583 17.01 -0.93 -19.13
C PRO A 583 18.37 -1.60 -19.25
N TYR A 584 18.99 -1.63 -20.43
CA TYR A 584 20.31 -2.22 -20.63
C TYR A 584 21.41 -1.40 -19.95
N MET A 585 21.31 -0.06 -19.99
CA MET A 585 22.27 0.83 -19.32
C MET A 585 22.25 0.59 -17.80
N TYR A 586 21.06 0.66 -17.20
CA TYR A 586 20.90 0.45 -15.75
C TYR A 586 21.23 -0.97 -15.32
N ALA A 587 20.87 -2.00 -16.12
CA ALA A 587 21.22 -3.39 -15.84
C ALA A 587 22.74 -3.62 -15.93
N GLY A 588 23.41 -3.06 -16.94
CA GLY A 588 24.87 -3.12 -17.07
C GLY A 588 25.59 -2.50 -15.88
N ALA A 589 25.14 -1.32 -15.44
CA ALA A 589 25.68 -0.64 -14.28
C ALA A 589 25.50 -1.46 -12.98
N LEU A 590 24.32 -2.02 -12.77
CA LEU A 590 24.03 -2.86 -11.60
C LEU A 590 24.85 -4.16 -11.61
N MET A 591 24.95 -4.82 -12.77
CA MET A 591 25.79 -6.01 -12.94
C MET A 591 27.25 -5.71 -12.61
N TRP A 592 27.79 -4.58 -13.08
CA TRP A 592 29.16 -4.16 -12.78
C TRP A 592 29.35 -3.97 -11.27
N ALA A 593 28.43 -3.29 -10.59
CA ALA A 593 28.51 -3.06 -9.14
C ALA A 593 28.51 -4.38 -8.33
N ILE A 594 27.64 -5.33 -8.72
CA ILE A 594 27.58 -6.66 -8.11
C ILE A 594 28.88 -7.43 -8.35
N VAL A 595 29.37 -7.47 -9.59
CA VAL A 595 30.61 -8.17 -9.93
C VAL A 595 31.78 -7.57 -9.16
N MET A 596 31.94 -6.25 -9.13
CA MET A 596 33.00 -5.58 -8.37
C MET A 596 32.96 -5.94 -6.88
N PHE A 597 31.78 -5.89 -6.27
CA PHE A 597 31.62 -6.26 -4.86
C PHE A 597 32.02 -7.72 -4.60
N LEU A 598 31.55 -8.65 -5.44
CA LEU A 598 31.90 -10.07 -5.33
C LEU A 598 33.38 -10.33 -5.58
N SER A 599 34.00 -9.62 -6.53
CA SER A 599 35.43 -9.70 -6.81
C SER A 599 36.25 -9.25 -5.60
N ILE A 600 35.91 -8.11 -4.99
CA ILE A 600 36.58 -7.59 -3.79
C ILE A 600 36.49 -8.62 -2.65
N LEU A 601 35.30 -9.18 -2.39
CA LEU A 601 35.12 -10.24 -1.39
C LEU A 601 35.95 -11.49 -1.69
N ALA A 602 35.98 -11.93 -2.95
CA ALA A 602 36.78 -13.08 -3.37
C ALA A 602 38.28 -12.84 -3.18
N PHE A 603 38.77 -11.64 -3.49
CA PHE A 603 40.17 -11.26 -3.24
C PHE A 603 40.51 -11.23 -1.76
N PHE A 604 39.63 -10.66 -0.91
CA PHE A 604 39.82 -10.70 0.54
C PHE A 604 39.85 -12.13 1.06
N TYR A 605 38.93 -12.98 0.59
CA TYR A 605 38.91 -14.39 0.98
C TYR A 605 40.22 -15.10 0.64
N VAL A 606 40.77 -14.89 -0.56
CA VAL A 606 42.06 -15.48 -0.96
C VAL A 606 43.22 -14.94 -0.11
N LEU A 607 43.20 -13.65 0.26
CA LEU A 607 44.23 -13.02 1.10
C LEU A 607 44.21 -13.54 2.55
N PHE A 608 43.02 -13.77 3.12
CA PHE A 608 42.86 -14.23 4.51
C PHE A 608 43.00 -15.76 4.65
N ASP A 609 42.63 -16.56 3.63
CA ASP A 609 42.81 -18.03 3.61
C ASP A 609 44.30 -18.45 3.60
N ALA A 610 45.19 -17.56 3.14
CA ALA A 610 46.64 -17.74 3.26
C ALA A 610 47.15 -17.63 4.71
N SER A 611 46.36 -17.05 5.63
CA SER A 611 46.81 -16.65 6.99
C SER A 611 46.31 -17.55 8.13
N THR A 612 45.46 -18.56 7.87
CA THR A 612 44.90 -19.41 8.92
C THR A 612 45.54 -20.81 8.95
N PRO A 613 46.10 -21.28 10.09
CA PRO A 613 46.36 -22.69 10.33
C PRO A 613 45.01 -23.41 10.41
N HIS A 614 44.87 -24.52 9.67
CA HIS A 614 43.62 -25.26 9.59
C HIS A 614 43.44 -26.08 10.88
N ASP A 615 42.87 -25.49 11.92
CA ASP A 615 42.20 -26.26 12.97
C ASP A 615 40.75 -26.49 12.57
N SER A 616 40.33 -27.74 12.75
CA SER A 616 39.06 -28.33 12.36
C SER A 616 37.85 -27.52 12.86
N ILE A 617 37.05 -27.00 11.94
CA ILE A 617 35.67 -26.55 12.25
C ILE A 617 34.69 -27.50 11.58
N ASN A 618 33.92 -28.14 12.44
CA ASN A 618 32.88 -29.12 12.20
C ASN A 618 31.74 -28.53 11.34
N PRO A 619 31.30 -29.15 10.22
CA PRO A 619 30.24 -28.60 9.39
C PRO A 619 28.89 -29.18 9.82
N GLN A 620 28.17 -28.44 10.66
CA GLN A 620 26.73 -28.66 10.80
C GLN A 620 25.95 -27.40 10.39
N ASN A 621 24.99 -27.65 9.49
CA ASN A 621 23.94 -26.76 8.99
C ASN A 621 24.32 -25.83 7.84
N HIS A 622 24.25 -26.34 6.59
CA HIS A 622 23.71 -25.61 5.42
C HIS A 622 23.44 -26.61 4.27
N HIS A 623 22.24 -27.20 4.23
CA HIS A 623 21.92 -28.33 3.33
C HIS A 623 21.44 -27.92 1.92
N LEU A 624 21.01 -26.67 1.70
CA LEU A 624 20.48 -26.25 0.39
C LEU A 624 21.49 -25.51 -0.49
N ALA A 625 22.32 -24.63 0.10
CA ALA A 625 23.40 -23.96 -0.62
C ALA A 625 24.58 -24.91 -0.95
N SER A 626 24.66 -26.08 -0.33
CA SER A 626 25.74 -27.05 -0.54
C SER A 626 25.54 -27.95 -1.76
N GLN A 627 24.31 -28.15 -2.26
CA GLN A 627 24.07 -29.03 -3.40
C GLN A 627 24.46 -28.41 -4.76
N LEU A 628 24.24 -27.10 -4.97
CA LEU A 628 24.71 -26.39 -6.17
C LEU A 628 26.19 -25.98 -6.06
N ARG A 629 26.70 -25.81 -4.84
CA ARG A 629 28.09 -25.40 -4.57
C ARG A 629 29.09 -26.52 -4.76
N LYS A 630 28.74 -27.78 -4.46
CA LYS A 630 29.66 -28.93 -4.58
C LYS A 630 30.23 -29.13 -5.99
N PRO A 631 29.44 -29.25 -7.08
CA PRO A 631 29.99 -29.51 -8.42
C PRO A 631 30.79 -28.32 -8.97
N PHE A 632 30.38 -27.08 -8.64
CA PHE A 632 31.13 -25.89 -9.05
C PHE A 632 32.45 -25.76 -8.30
N VAL A 633 32.45 -25.95 -6.97
CA VAL A 633 33.66 -25.92 -6.16
C VAL A 633 34.61 -27.05 -6.55
N GLU A 634 34.11 -28.26 -6.77
CA GLU A 634 34.90 -29.41 -7.19
C GLU A 634 35.54 -29.19 -8.56
N ARG A 635 34.78 -28.66 -9.53
CA ARG A 635 35.30 -28.31 -10.86
C ARG A 635 36.30 -27.14 -10.80
N TRP A 636 36.05 -26.15 -9.95
CA TRP A 636 36.97 -25.03 -9.73
C TRP A 636 38.29 -25.49 -9.10
N THR A 637 38.22 -26.33 -8.08
CA THR A 637 39.41 -26.91 -7.43
C THR A 637 40.18 -27.82 -8.38
N TRP A 638 39.49 -28.53 -9.27
CA TRP A 638 40.13 -29.34 -10.31
C TRP A 638 40.87 -28.47 -11.35
N ILE A 639 40.27 -27.36 -11.81
CA ILE A 639 40.94 -26.40 -12.70
C ILE A 639 42.15 -25.77 -12.00
N GLU A 640 41.98 -25.34 -10.74
CA GLU A 640 43.04 -24.80 -9.90
C GLU A 640 44.20 -25.80 -9.75
N GLU A 641 43.89 -27.06 -9.48
CA GLU A 641 44.88 -28.13 -9.33
C GLU A 641 45.60 -28.43 -10.64
N LYS A 642 44.90 -28.48 -11.78
CA LYS A 642 45.53 -28.71 -13.10
C LYS A 642 46.43 -27.57 -13.54
N ILE A 643 46.03 -26.32 -13.30
CA ILE A 643 46.88 -25.15 -13.60
C ILE A 643 48.05 -25.08 -12.63
N ALA A 644 47.83 -25.37 -11.33
CA ALA A 644 48.89 -25.43 -10.35
C ALA A 644 49.88 -26.56 -10.66
N GLU A 645 49.44 -27.75 -11.09
CA GLU A 645 50.31 -28.83 -11.56
C GLU A 645 51.16 -28.37 -12.76
N TYR A 646 50.53 -27.82 -13.79
CA TYR A 646 51.23 -27.31 -14.98
C TYR A 646 52.27 -26.21 -14.63
N TRP A 647 51.98 -25.35 -13.66
CA TRP A 647 52.88 -24.27 -13.21
C TRP A 647 53.95 -24.72 -12.21
N ILE A 648 53.70 -25.77 -11.42
CA ILE A 648 54.59 -26.23 -10.35
C ILE A 648 55.56 -27.32 -10.83
N ASP A 649 55.18 -28.16 -11.79
CA ASP A 649 55.99 -29.32 -12.23
C ASP A 649 57.20 -28.90 -13.12
N MET A 650 57.14 -27.73 -13.76
CA MET A 650 58.19 -27.20 -14.63
C MET A 650 59.23 -26.29 -13.93
N ASP A 651 59.09 -26.03 -12.62
CA ASP A 651 60.07 -25.26 -11.82
C ASP A 651 61.29 -26.12 -11.42
N TRP A 652 61.39 -27.36 -11.92
CA TRP A 652 62.39 -28.37 -11.54
C TRP A 652 63.63 -28.44 -12.44
N ASP A 653 63.72 -27.67 -13.52
CA ASP A 653 64.86 -27.77 -14.45
C ASP A 653 65.90 -26.66 -14.26
N PHE A 654 67.02 -27.09 -13.65
CA PHE A 654 68.37 -26.51 -13.59
C PHE A 654 68.65 -25.37 -12.59
N GLU A 655 68.86 -25.75 -11.32
CA GLU A 655 69.98 -25.18 -10.57
C GLU A 655 71.28 -25.89 -11.00
N GLN A 656 72.22 -25.07 -11.48
CA GLN A 656 73.58 -25.33 -11.95
C GLN A 656 74.23 -26.67 -11.53
N THR A 657 74.67 -27.44 -12.53
CA THR A 657 75.72 -28.46 -12.38
C THR A 657 76.92 -27.88 -11.62
N PRO A 658 77.36 -28.45 -10.49
CA PRO A 658 78.63 -28.07 -9.89
C PRO A 658 79.76 -28.63 -10.76
N LEU A 659 80.64 -27.75 -11.26
CA LEU A 659 81.89 -28.13 -11.89
C LEU A 659 82.71 -28.98 -10.90
N MET A 660 82.91 -30.25 -11.24
CA MET A 660 83.95 -31.07 -10.61
C MET A 660 85.32 -30.49 -10.99
N GLN A 661 86.02 -29.94 -10.00
CA GLN A 661 87.46 -29.78 -10.06
C GLN A 661 88.10 -30.84 -9.16
N ASN A 662 89.01 -31.58 -9.78
CA ASN A 662 89.78 -32.69 -9.24
C ASN A 662 90.71 -32.20 -8.12
N GLU A 663 90.64 -32.79 -6.92
CA GLU A 663 91.76 -33.44 -6.21
C GLU A 663 91.40 -33.77 -4.75
N GLY A 664 91.42 -35.08 -4.43
CA GLY A 664 91.91 -35.63 -3.17
C GLY A 664 91.19 -35.33 -1.85
N TYR A 665 90.18 -36.14 -1.50
CA TYR A 665 90.14 -37.03 -0.32
C TYR A 665 88.69 -37.43 0.00
N VAL A 666 88.49 -38.74 0.16
CA VAL A 666 87.21 -39.38 0.46
C VAL A 666 86.86 -39.18 1.94
N HIS A 667 85.71 -38.54 2.21
CA HIS A 667 84.86 -38.92 3.33
C HIS A 667 83.39 -38.77 2.96
N LEU A 668 82.69 -39.92 2.92
CA LEU A 668 81.25 -40.03 2.75
C LEU A 668 80.51 -39.28 3.88
N VAL A 669 79.65 -38.32 3.51
CA VAL A 669 78.49 -37.93 4.31
C VAL A 669 77.29 -37.74 3.39
N TYR A 670 76.21 -38.41 3.80
CA TYR A 670 74.89 -38.54 3.20
C TYR A 670 74.33 -37.34 2.42
N GLY A 671 73.71 -37.63 1.28
CA GLY A 671 72.88 -36.69 0.53
C GLY A 671 71.66 -36.25 1.33
N THR A 672 71.50 -34.94 1.49
CA THR A 672 70.23 -34.32 1.88
C THR A 672 69.46 -33.99 0.60
N LEU A 673 68.37 -34.73 0.39
CA LEU A 673 67.31 -34.36 -0.55
C LEU A 673 66.86 -32.93 -0.24
N PRO A 674 66.59 -32.07 -1.26
CA PRO A 674 65.98 -30.77 -1.00
C PRO A 674 64.61 -30.99 -0.37
N THR A 675 64.46 -30.56 0.89
CA THR A 675 63.19 -30.65 1.60
C THR A 675 62.23 -29.61 1.05
N LYS A 676 61.20 -30.13 0.36
CA LYS A 676 60.00 -29.43 -0.11
C LYS A 676 59.40 -28.65 1.07
N THR A 677 59.59 -27.34 1.17
CA THR A 677 58.97 -26.55 2.23
C THR A 677 57.46 -26.44 1.96
N PRO A 678 56.58 -26.86 2.88
CA PRO A 678 55.12 -26.78 2.72
C PRO A 678 54.63 -25.35 2.42
N ASN A 679 55.35 -24.34 2.90
CA ASN A 679 55.05 -22.93 2.67
C ASN A 679 55.15 -22.51 1.19
N GLY A 680 56.12 -23.01 0.42
CA GLY A 680 56.30 -22.62 -0.99
C GLY A 680 55.15 -23.09 -1.89
N ARG A 681 54.58 -24.27 -1.61
CA ARG A 681 53.43 -24.82 -2.36
C ARG A 681 52.14 -24.07 -2.03
N ARG A 682 51.96 -23.65 -0.78
CA ARG A 682 50.79 -22.88 -0.32
C ARG A 682 50.74 -21.48 -0.95
N THR A 683 51.87 -20.78 -1.00
CA THR A 683 51.97 -19.45 -1.62
C THR A 683 51.73 -19.50 -3.12
N LYS A 684 52.28 -20.50 -3.83
CA LYS A 684 52.06 -20.68 -5.29
C LYS A 684 50.59 -20.97 -5.63
N ARG A 685 49.92 -21.80 -4.83
CA ARG A 685 48.47 -22.09 -4.98
C ARG A 685 47.61 -20.85 -4.76
N GLY A 686 47.92 -20.03 -3.75
CA GLY A 686 47.24 -18.75 -3.51
C GLY A 686 47.35 -17.78 -4.69
N VAL A 687 48.51 -17.71 -5.35
CA VAL A 687 48.73 -16.87 -6.53
C VAL A 687 47.92 -17.35 -7.73
N VAL A 688 47.87 -18.66 -7.99
CA VAL A 688 47.04 -19.25 -9.07
C VAL A 688 45.56 -18.92 -8.82
N ARG A 689 45.11 -19.10 -7.57
CA ARG A 689 43.72 -18.81 -7.17
C ARG A 689 43.37 -17.32 -7.32
N ALA A 690 44.26 -16.42 -6.89
CA ALA A 690 44.07 -14.97 -7.07
C ALA A 690 44.04 -14.57 -8.55
N THR A 691 44.90 -15.17 -9.37
CA THR A 691 44.95 -14.92 -10.83
C THR A 691 43.69 -15.38 -11.53
N LEU A 692 43.15 -16.55 -11.14
CA LEU A 692 41.94 -17.10 -11.72
C LEU A 692 40.69 -16.30 -11.30
N VAL A 693 40.64 -15.84 -10.04
CA VAL A 693 39.62 -14.88 -9.56
C VAL A 693 39.70 -13.56 -10.35
N ALA A 694 40.90 -13.01 -10.56
CA ALA A 694 41.11 -11.80 -11.35
C ALA A 694 40.61 -11.98 -12.80
N PHE A 695 40.95 -13.10 -13.42
CA PHE A 695 40.58 -13.44 -14.78
C PHE A 695 39.06 -13.52 -14.98
N VAL A 696 38.36 -14.29 -14.13
CA VAL A 696 36.90 -14.42 -14.19
C VAL A 696 36.22 -13.08 -13.90
N SER A 697 36.73 -12.31 -12.94
CA SER A 697 36.23 -10.98 -12.62
C SER A 697 36.34 -10.03 -13.82
N MET A 698 37.48 -10.01 -14.51
CA MET A 698 37.68 -9.16 -15.70
C MET A 698 36.71 -9.51 -16.83
N ILE A 699 36.42 -10.78 -17.07
CA ILE A 699 35.43 -11.20 -18.08
C ILE A 699 34.02 -10.71 -17.70
N LEU A 700 33.61 -10.91 -16.45
CA LEU A 700 32.28 -10.50 -16.00
C LEU A 700 32.11 -8.97 -16.01
N LEU A 701 33.14 -8.22 -15.62
CA LEU A 701 33.15 -6.75 -15.72
C LEU A 701 33.10 -6.29 -17.18
N TRP A 702 33.81 -6.95 -18.09
CA TRP A 702 33.76 -6.67 -19.51
C TRP A 702 32.35 -6.86 -20.09
N VAL A 703 31.67 -7.96 -19.76
CA VAL A 703 30.27 -8.17 -20.15
C VAL A 703 29.35 -7.08 -19.59
N ALA A 704 29.50 -6.75 -18.30
CA ALA A 704 28.69 -5.71 -17.66
C ALA A 704 28.89 -4.33 -18.31
N GLN A 705 30.13 -3.96 -18.62
CA GLN A 705 30.49 -2.73 -19.32
C GLN A 705 29.92 -2.69 -20.75
N TRP A 706 29.91 -3.81 -21.48
CA TRP A 706 29.26 -3.88 -22.79
C TRP A 706 27.76 -3.66 -22.70
N VAL A 707 27.08 -4.31 -21.75
CA VAL A 707 25.64 -4.15 -21.56
C VAL A 707 25.30 -2.69 -21.20
N PHE A 708 26.13 -2.07 -20.35
CA PHE A 708 26.02 -0.65 -20.02
C PHE A 708 26.14 0.24 -21.27
N TRP A 709 27.20 0.04 -22.07
CA TRP A 709 27.46 0.84 -23.27
C TRP A 709 26.45 0.64 -24.40
N ILE A 710 25.96 -0.59 -24.60
CA ILE A 710 24.87 -0.86 -25.56
C ILE A 710 23.62 -0.06 -25.18
N GLY A 711 23.27 -0.06 -23.89
CA GLY A 711 22.15 0.73 -23.39
C GLY A 711 22.37 2.23 -23.54
N PHE A 712 23.53 2.73 -23.10
CA PHE A 712 23.87 4.15 -23.20
C PHE A 712 23.83 4.66 -24.65
N VAL A 713 24.53 3.98 -25.57
CA VAL A 713 24.54 4.34 -27.01
C VAL A 713 23.14 4.24 -27.62
N GLY A 714 22.34 3.25 -27.22
CA GLY A 714 20.97 3.08 -27.69
C GLY A 714 19.99 4.12 -27.15
N ILE A 715 20.25 4.75 -26.01
CA ILE A 715 19.46 5.92 -25.54
C ILE A 715 19.91 7.18 -26.29
N SER A 716 21.22 7.32 -26.49
CA SER A 716 21.84 8.53 -27.04
C SER A 716 21.78 8.67 -28.56
N GLU A 717 21.48 7.60 -29.31
CA GLU A 717 21.31 7.50 -30.79
C GLU A 717 21.80 8.73 -31.59
N GLY A 718 20.92 9.73 -31.78
CA GLY A 718 21.12 10.95 -32.57
C GLY A 718 21.28 12.26 -31.77
N GLU A 719 21.20 12.23 -30.44
CA GLU A 719 21.43 13.41 -29.59
C GLU A 719 22.89 13.50 -29.12
N PHE A 720 23.63 12.38 -29.13
CA PHE A 720 25.07 12.35 -28.87
C PHE A 720 25.86 12.13 -30.15
N CYS A 721 26.19 13.22 -30.84
CA CYS A 721 27.08 13.19 -32.00
C CYS A 721 28.51 13.41 -31.53
N THR A 722 29.21 12.34 -31.12
CA THR A 722 30.66 12.42 -30.87
C THR A 722 31.33 12.95 -32.14
N PRO A 723 31.80 14.21 -32.15
CA PRO A 723 32.44 14.76 -33.32
C PRO A 723 33.74 14.00 -33.56
N GLN A 724 34.05 13.73 -34.84
CA GLN A 724 35.31 13.11 -35.25
C GLN A 724 35.58 11.72 -34.63
N LEU A 725 34.57 10.85 -34.60
CA LEU A 725 34.69 9.47 -34.10
C LEU A 725 35.89 8.73 -34.71
N GLU A 726 36.21 8.96 -36.00
CA GLU A 726 37.39 8.38 -36.66
C GLU A 726 38.70 8.79 -35.99
N LEU A 727 38.86 10.06 -35.64
CA LEU A 727 40.04 10.58 -34.97
C LEU A 727 40.15 10.05 -33.53
N SER A 728 39.02 9.99 -32.81
CA SER A 728 38.99 9.38 -31.46
C SER A 728 39.33 7.90 -31.47
N THR A 729 38.89 7.18 -32.51
CA THR A 729 39.22 5.77 -32.73
C THR A 729 40.72 5.59 -32.99
N LEU A 730 41.32 6.47 -33.79
CA LEU A 730 42.77 6.46 -34.04
C LEU A 730 43.59 6.75 -32.77
N ILE A 731 43.17 7.71 -31.96
CA ILE A 731 43.81 8.04 -30.68
C ILE A 731 43.77 6.84 -29.72
N TRP A 732 42.62 6.19 -29.60
CA TRP A 732 42.49 4.98 -28.79
C TRP A 732 43.31 3.81 -29.33
N ILE A 733 43.36 3.58 -30.65
CA ILE A 733 44.21 2.56 -31.28
C ILE A 733 45.69 2.82 -30.96
N ALA A 734 46.16 4.06 -31.15
CA ALA A 734 47.56 4.43 -30.89
C ALA A 734 47.95 4.23 -29.41
N SER A 735 47.08 4.63 -28.48
CA SER A 735 47.31 4.45 -27.05
C SER A 735 47.24 2.99 -26.61
N SER A 736 46.35 2.19 -27.19
CA SER A 736 46.30 0.73 -26.96
C SER A 736 47.56 0.03 -27.47
N ILE A 737 48.10 0.46 -28.61
CA ILE A 737 49.37 -0.05 -29.15
C ILE A 737 50.53 0.34 -28.22
N ALA A 738 50.61 1.59 -27.77
CA ALA A 738 51.64 2.07 -26.84
C ALA A 738 51.59 1.34 -25.49
N ALA A 739 50.39 1.11 -24.95
CA ALA A 739 50.17 0.33 -23.74
C ALA A 739 50.65 -1.11 -23.89
N ALA A 740 50.37 -1.75 -25.03
CA ALA A 740 50.83 -3.11 -25.31
C ALA A 740 52.35 -3.21 -25.47
N PHE A 741 53.00 -2.23 -26.12
CA PHE A 741 54.47 -2.19 -26.21
C PHE A 741 55.13 -2.02 -24.84
N GLY A 742 54.51 -1.28 -23.92
CA GLY A 742 54.96 -1.17 -22.52
C GLY A 742 54.88 -2.49 -21.75
N ILE A 743 54.00 -3.42 -22.17
CA ILE A 743 53.85 -4.76 -21.60
C ILE A 743 54.83 -5.76 -22.24
N VAL A 744 55.13 -5.62 -23.55
CA VAL A 744 55.88 -6.61 -24.36
C VAL A 744 57.41 -6.42 -24.36
N LYS A 745 57.93 -5.17 -24.37
CA LYS A 745 59.39 -4.90 -24.39
C LYS A 745 60.05 -5.00 -23.00
N ALA A 746 59.40 -5.64 -22.04
CA ALA A 746 59.73 -5.66 -20.62
C ALA A 746 60.48 -6.91 -20.16
#